data_AF-A0A7X4YGS9-F1
#
_entry.id   AF-A0A7X4YGS9-F1
#
_cell.length_a   1.000
_cell.length_b   1.000
_cell.length_c   1.000
_cell.angle_alpha   90.00
_cell.angle_beta   90.00
_cell.angle_gamma   90.00
#
_symmetry.space_group_name_H-M   'P 1'
#
loop_
_entity.id
_entity.type
_entity.pdbx_description
1 polymer ?
#
loop_
_entity_poly.entity_id
_entity_poly.type
_entity_poly.pdbx_seq_one_letter_code
_entity_poly.pdbx_strand_id
1 'polypeptide(L)'
;MRHIVPVRAARALPAFVLLVAAMAHADGPPTREEYFRYVPLSYPRIVRQTEASVALSLYGDPNDPAWRDEAPRDGVDDTRHQVLQSLAVRFAPFMVKNTYTFPSDHKVFRDQPGGLLLNLDTWDLAKSGAVLMCSDSINFSSLGRPCPEDGAPEVTLRTESAGQDARDDCRLVGLLREFHPDHPTIPRLRQDAVDAERAPFTVMYFDFPGYDPKTWMAAYKGAVDGQPARRYLGTEKVYAHPFIHAVKGTQKGPPGYELLIQYWFFYPFNAGGNNHEGDWEHIAVAVSPRSAVGRTLAEAELRRILQGDWTADGADPLVMKRIEYFFHHNSMVFDFARPNAYLPREQWQAQLDARGEDRPGEKKLLARVRRYVWADEAETVINTHPIGWIGADSKGLEQLLASPGPHARESHATYPVPGVFKNIGPAGSTEAVRQFFDHQEYLTHPDKPLPEEVVRYDLASRIDLVPDWERVYDLALVDGQVRREWSWLILPLRWGFPMARSPLSGLVAHSDMGNLSIVGPAFNEGWNRPAPSAGFDLYVPSELPWFFPLDVQDDFSNNLGFLNAPVALLITLPPLDFLYRVVGLPVRAVVENHQPVYTSQERLPRRRFTVEAGVGVQLLGDDFTGLLLNDRQLDEWYGQLTALDPAIAGNINDPDLVRPVVSTAVSAMLKVSFYLGDKFTSENTLFHSRSTLGLDVPLSDGMSVFQLRTKLDMWEYAGSLRYNFLRGGFQPYAKVGYGLTWYRLEDGSINGQGMANPNSYWVRRPGFFRNLWPNTLHLGTGVDVILVKDFIPGLHGVDGGLRAGYILSRHELGVKDLTGDNGLQGIVVEPVHVYRNTFELLGTLSF
;
A
#
# COMPACT_ATOMS: atom_id res chain seq x y z
N MET A 1 -22.48 -5.39 13.16
CA MET A 1 -21.99 -4.03 13.43
C MET A 1 -21.12 -4.04 14.68
N ARG A 2 -19.86 -4.42 14.58
CA ARG A 2 -18.78 -4.32 15.59
C ARG A 2 -17.51 -4.85 14.89
N HIS A 3 -16.35 -4.25 15.20
CA HIS A 3 -14.99 -4.44 14.62
C HIS A 3 -14.42 -3.38 13.65
N ILE A 4 -15.04 -2.21 13.44
CA ILE A 4 -14.42 -1.09 12.65
C ILE A 4 -13.76 -0.01 13.54
N VAL A 5 -13.20 -0.39 14.69
CA VAL A 5 -12.53 0.57 15.58
C VAL A 5 -11.25 -0.10 16.08
N PRO A 6 -10.15 -0.04 15.30
CA PRO A 6 -9.20 1.03 15.58
C PRO A 6 -8.44 1.59 14.34
N VAL A 7 -8.99 1.58 13.12
CA VAL A 7 -8.25 2.18 11.97
C VAL A 7 -8.22 3.72 12.01
N ARG A 8 -9.11 4.37 12.78
CA ARG A 8 -9.18 5.84 12.85
C ARG A 8 -8.26 6.50 13.89
N ALA A 9 -7.68 5.74 14.83
CA ALA A 9 -6.84 6.31 15.89
C ALA A 9 -5.40 6.63 15.43
N ALA A 10 -4.92 6.01 14.35
CA ALA A 10 -3.55 6.19 13.87
C ALA A 10 -3.29 7.51 13.10
N ARG A 11 -4.32 8.34 12.85
CA ARG A 11 -4.17 9.60 12.08
C ARG A 11 -3.68 10.80 12.91
N ALA A 12 -3.34 10.62 14.18
CA ALA A 12 -2.89 11.70 15.05
C ALA A 12 -1.69 11.28 15.92
N LEU A 13 -0.57 10.96 15.28
CA LEU A 13 0.73 10.97 15.95
C LEU A 13 1.63 12.00 15.23
N PRO A 14 1.97 13.14 15.87
CA PRO A 14 2.92 14.08 15.32
C PRO A 14 4.30 13.42 15.26
N ALA A 15 5.16 13.95 14.39
CA ALA A 15 6.50 13.49 14.02
C ALA A 15 7.55 13.40 15.16
N PHE A 16 7.15 13.21 16.42
CA PHE A 16 8.01 13.24 17.60
C PHE A 16 8.32 11.85 18.21
N VAL A 17 7.86 10.75 17.61
CA VAL A 17 8.15 9.37 18.08
C VAL A 17 9.31 8.71 17.32
N LEU A 18 9.93 9.40 16.35
CA LEU A 18 11.09 8.89 15.59
C LEU A 18 12.41 8.77 16.39
N LEU A 19 12.35 8.79 17.73
CA LEU A 19 13.52 8.72 18.62
C LEU A 19 13.50 7.54 19.61
N VAL A 20 12.75 6.48 19.30
CA VAL A 20 12.83 5.20 20.02
C VAL A 20 13.02 4.06 19.02
N ALA A 21 14.21 3.99 18.42
CA ALA A 21 14.67 2.79 17.74
C ALA A 21 15.95 2.31 18.44
N ALA A 22 15.88 1.04 18.89
CA ALA A 22 16.93 0.19 19.46
C ALA A 22 16.68 -0.21 20.92
N MET A 23 15.55 -0.89 21.19
CA MET A 23 15.67 -1.95 22.17
C MET A 23 16.44 -3.10 21.50
N ALA A 24 17.60 -3.43 22.07
CA ALA A 24 18.31 -4.65 21.75
C ALA A 24 17.41 -5.80 22.17
N HIS A 25 16.81 -6.49 21.21
CA HIS A 25 15.92 -7.61 21.49
C HIS A 25 16.74 -8.90 21.49
N ALA A 26 16.43 -9.80 22.42
CA ALA A 26 17.05 -11.12 22.47
C ALA A 26 16.76 -11.89 21.18
N ASP A 27 17.81 -12.49 20.61
CA ASP A 27 17.75 -13.43 19.50
C ASP A 27 17.01 -14.71 19.96
N GLY A 28 15.95 -15.10 19.24
CA GLY A 28 15.20 -16.35 19.49
C GLY A 28 13.69 -16.23 19.25
N PRO A 29 12.97 -17.37 19.18
CA PRO A 29 11.52 -17.39 19.02
C PRO A 29 10.82 -16.76 20.24
N PRO A 30 9.63 -16.16 20.07
CA PRO A 30 8.84 -15.71 21.20
C PRO A 30 8.51 -16.87 22.16
N THR A 31 8.56 -16.60 23.46
CA THR A 31 8.16 -17.56 24.50
C THR A 31 6.64 -17.75 24.52
N ARG A 32 6.17 -18.83 25.17
CA ARG A 32 4.72 -19.10 25.28
C ARG A 32 4.00 -17.99 26.04
N GLU A 33 4.63 -17.50 27.12
CA GLU A 33 4.14 -16.39 27.94
C GLU A 33 4.12 -15.07 27.17
N GLU A 34 5.06 -14.86 26.24
CA GLU A 34 5.04 -13.71 25.35
C GLU A 34 3.87 -13.78 24.37
N TYR A 35 3.70 -14.89 23.63
CA TYR A 35 2.64 -14.95 22.61
C TYR A 35 1.25 -14.81 23.24
N PHE A 36 1.02 -15.38 24.42
CA PHE A 36 -0.32 -15.43 25.01
C PHE A 36 -0.92 -14.04 25.24
N ARG A 37 -0.06 -13.03 25.49
CA ARG A 37 -0.45 -11.63 25.64
C ARG A 37 -1.08 -11.02 24.38
N TYR A 38 -0.89 -11.65 23.23
CA TYR A 38 -1.38 -11.17 21.93
C TYR A 38 -2.65 -11.91 21.50
N VAL A 39 -2.84 -13.15 21.95
CA VAL A 39 -3.96 -14.00 21.53
C VAL A 39 -5.30 -13.42 22.04
N PRO A 40 -6.28 -13.15 21.16
CA PRO A 40 -7.62 -12.77 21.56
C PRO A 40 -8.26 -13.84 22.44
N LEU A 41 -8.88 -13.41 23.53
CA LEU A 41 -9.53 -14.30 24.50
C LEU A 41 -10.94 -14.73 24.03
N SER A 42 -11.08 -15.02 22.75
CA SER A 42 -12.30 -15.50 22.10
C SER A 42 -11.92 -16.50 21.02
N TYR A 43 -12.65 -17.61 20.92
CA TYR A 43 -12.47 -18.54 19.82
C TYR A 43 -13.17 -18.01 18.56
N PRO A 44 -12.55 -18.15 17.37
CA PRO A 44 -13.22 -17.84 16.11
C PRO A 44 -14.41 -18.77 15.90
N ARG A 45 -15.43 -18.30 15.18
CA ARG A 45 -16.60 -19.11 14.83
C ARG A 45 -16.40 -19.73 13.46
N ILE A 46 -16.65 -21.04 13.37
CA ILE A 46 -16.67 -21.74 12.10
C ILE A 46 -17.87 -21.25 11.27
N VAL A 47 -17.67 -21.05 9.98
CA VAL A 47 -18.70 -20.65 9.03
C VAL A 47 -19.39 -21.90 8.48
N ARG A 48 -20.72 -21.90 8.51
CA ARG A 48 -21.54 -23.00 8.03
C ARG A 48 -21.71 -23.03 6.53
N GLN A 49 -22.07 -24.20 6.03
CA GLN A 49 -22.62 -24.38 4.69
C GLN A 49 -23.79 -23.40 4.42
N THR A 50 -23.88 -22.87 3.20
CA THR A 50 -24.99 -21.98 2.82
C THR A 50 -26.33 -22.72 2.74
N GLU A 51 -27.44 -22.03 3.05
CA GLU A 51 -28.80 -22.58 2.92
C GLU A 51 -29.07 -23.15 1.51
N ALA A 52 -28.55 -22.50 0.47
CA ALA A 52 -28.73 -22.94 -0.90
C ALA A 52 -27.93 -24.21 -1.23
N SER A 53 -26.72 -24.37 -0.67
CA SER A 53 -25.92 -25.57 -0.86
C SER A 53 -26.57 -26.79 -0.19
N VAL A 54 -27.20 -26.59 0.97
CA VAL A 54 -28.01 -27.63 1.63
C VAL A 54 -29.25 -27.95 0.80
N ALA A 55 -30.04 -26.95 0.43
CA ALA A 55 -31.33 -27.15 -0.26
C ALA A 55 -31.19 -27.81 -1.65
N LEU A 56 -30.05 -27.61 -2.32
CA LEU A 56 -29.78 -28.16 -3.64
C LEU A 56 -28.85 -29.38 -3.60
N SER A 57 -28.53 -29.89 -2.41
CA SER A 57 -27.66 -31.05 -2.20
C SER A 57 -26.35 -30.92 -2.98
N LEU A 58 -25.62 -29.82 -2.76
CA LEU A 58 -24.38 -29.51 -3.49
C LEU A 58 -23.40 -30.70 -3.53
N TYR A 59 -23.26 -31.41 -2.41
CA TYR A 59 -22.37 -32.57 -2.25
C TYR A 59 -23.05 -33.92 -2.50
N GLY A 60 -24.26 -33.95 -3.02
CA GLY A 60 -25.10 -35.16 -3.14
C GLY A 60 -26.09 -35.30 -1.99
N ASP A 61 -27.17 -36.06 -2.23
CA ASP A 61 -28.20 -36.37 -1.23
C ASP A 61 -27.92 -37.75 -0.62
N PRO A 62 -27.55 -37.85 0.68
CA PRO A 62 -27.30 -39.13 1.34
C PRO A 62 -28.52 -40.07 1.38
N ASN A 63 -29.73 -39.55 1.15
CA ASN A 63 -30.94 -40.36 1.09
C ASN A 63 -31.20 -40.95 -0.30
N ASP A 64 -30.45 -40.53 -1.32
CA ASP A 64 -30.54 -41.11 -2.66
C ASP A 64 -29.95 -42.53 -2.67
N PRO A 65 -30.66 -43.57 -3.13
CA PRO A 65 -30.12 -44.92 -3.24
C PRO A 65 -28.83 -45.04 -4.07
N ALA A 66 -28.59 -44.09 -4.99
CA ALA A 66 -27.39 -44.01 -5.81
C ALA A 66 -26.19 -43.37 -5.10
N TRP A 67 -26.38 -42.75 -3.93
CA TRP A 67 -25.32 -42.07 -3.18
C TRP A 67 -24.17 -43.02 -2.80
N ARG A 68 -22.93 -42.65 -3.12
CA ARG A 68 -21.71 -43.39 -2.73
C ARG A 68 -20.62 -42.40 -2.32
N ASP A 69 -19.88 -42.69 -1.26
CA ASP A 69 -18.80 -41.85 -0.70
C ASP A 69 -17.67 -42.78 -0.26
N GLU A 70 -16.83 -43.17 -1.20
CA GLU A 70 -15.79 -44.18 -1.00
C GLU A 70 -14.39 -43.72 -1.46
N ALA A 71 -14.29 -42.87 -2.50
CA ALA A 71 -13.02 -42.59 -3.17
C ALA A 71 -12.86 -41.13 -3.66
N PRO A 72 -12.43 -40.20 -2.77
CA PRO A 72 -12.12 -40.40 -1.36
C PRO A 72 -13.37 -40.38 -0.49
N ARG A 73 -13.28 -40.97 0.71
CA ARG A 73 -14.32 -40.84 1.73
C ARG A 73 -14.24 -39.44 2.36
N ASP A 74 -15.01 -38.50 1.85
CA ASP A 74 -14.95 -37.07 2.19
C ASP A 74 -16.34 -36.45 2.44
N GLY A 75 -17.39 -37.27 2.45
CA GLY A 75 -18.76 -36.81 2.63
C GLY A 75 -19.37 -36.22 1.36
N VAL A 76 -18.70 -36.31 0.22
CA VAL A 76 -19.21 -35.93 -1.10
C VAL A 76 -19.55 -37.19 -1.88
N ASP A 77 -20.70 -37.20 -2.56
CA ASP A 77 -21.03 -38.30 -3.47
C ASP A 77 -19.94 -38.45 -4.56
N ASP A 78 -19.50 -39.67 -4.88
CA ASP A 78 -18.37 -39.91 -5.80
C ASP A 78 -18.68 -39.35 -7.22
N THR A 79 -19.93 -39.47 -7.68
CA THR A 79 -20.34 -38.89 -8.98
C THR A 79 -20.34 -37.37 -8.89
N ARG A 80 -20.81 -36.83 -7.77
CA ARG A 80 -20.74 -35.39 -7.49
C ARG A 80 -19.32 -34.87 -7.45
N HIS A 81 -18.42 -35.59 -6.79
CA HIS A 81 -17.02 -35.27 -6.66
C HIS A 81 -16.38 -35.13 -8.03
N GLN A 82 -16.64 -36.07 -8.96
CA GLN A 82 -16.13 -36.00 -10.33
C GLN A 82 -16.58 -34.72 -11.06
N VAL A 83 -17.86 -34.35 -10.95
CA VAL A 83 -18.39 -33.12 -11.57
C VAL A 83 -17.72 -31.88 -10.95
N LEU A 84 -17.68 -31.78 -9.62
CA LEU A 84 -17.10 -30.62 -8.94
C LEU A 84 -15.58 -30.50 -9.18
N GLN A 85 -14.85 -31.62 -9.18
CA GLN A 85 -13.42 -31.65 -9.50
C GLN A 85 -13.17 -31.21 -10.95
N SER A 86 -14.01 -31.63 -11.90
CA SER A 86 -13.88 -31.19 -13.30
C SER A 86 -14.08 -29.67 -13.46
N LEU A 87 -15.04 -29.10 -12.72
CA LEU A 87 -15.27 -27.66 -12.69
C LEU A 87 -14.11 -26.93 -12.01
N ALA A 88 -13.60 -27.46 -10.90
CA ALA A 88 -12.46 -26.90 -10.19
C ALA A 88 -11.19 -26.89 -11.07
N VAL A 89 -10.93 -27.95 -11.83
CA VAL A 89 -9.82 -28.01 -12.79
C VAL A 89 -9.99 -27.00 -13.91
N ARG A 90 -11.19 -26.91 -14.51
CA ARG A 90 -11.49 -26.01 -15.62
C ARG A 90 -11.32 -24.53 -15.25
N PHE A 91 -11.72 -24.16 -14.04
CA PHE A 91 -11.68 -22.79 -13.55
C PHE A 91 -10.53 -22.51 -12.58
N ALA A 92 -9.53 -23.40 -12.54
CA ALA A 92 -8.38 -23.26 -11.66
C ALA A 92 -7.54 -22.04 -12.05
N PRO A 93 -6.98 -21.32 -11.07
CA PRO A 93 -6.21 -20.12 -11.34
C PRO A 93 -4.80 -20.43 -11.86
N PHE A 94 -4.27 -19.48 -12.62
CA PHE A 94 -2.86 -19.38 -12.97
C PHE A 94 -2.25 -18.27 -12.12
N MET A 95 -1.28 -18.62 -11.28
CA MET A 95 -0.71 -17.70 -10.30
C MET A 95 0.67 -17.23 -10.76
N VAL A 96 0.84 -15.92 -10.88
CA VAL A 96 2.10 -15.27 -11.26
C VAL A 96 2.85 -14.91 -9.98
N LYS A 97 4.01 -15.52 -9.76
CA LYS A 97 4.86 -15.26 -8.60
C LYS A 97 5.53 -13.90 -8.74
N ASN A 98 5.22 -12.97 -7.84
CA ASN A 98 6.01 -11.75 -7.70
C ASN A 98 7.29 -11.99 -6.88
N THR A 99 7.30 -13.06 -6.08
CA THR A 99 8.40 -13.46 -5.19
C THR A 99 8.75 -14.94 -5.40
N TYR A 100 9.44 -15.60 -4.45
CA TYR A 100 9.75 -17.03 -4.57
C TYR A 100 8.65 -17.95 -3.99
N THR A 101 7.65 -17.39 -3.29
CA THR A 101 6.61 -18.18 -2.63
C THR A 101 5.51 -18.60 -3.60
N PHE A 102 4.81 -19.69 -3.26
CA PHE A 102 3.70 -20.24 -4.03
C PHE A 102 2.74 -21.01 -3.11
N PRO A 103 1.45 -21.12 -3.48
CA PRO A 103 0.50 -21.97 -2.76
C PRO A 103 0.99 -23.41 -2.64
N SER A 104 1.13 -23.89 -1.42
CA SER A 104 1.77 -25.17 -1.13
C SER A 104 0.80 -26.16 -0.47
N ASP A 105 1.04 -27.45 -0.69
CA ASP A 105 0.33 -28.51 0.02
C ASP A 105 0.79 -28.54 1.49
N HIS A 106 -0.09 -28.13 2.40
CA HIS A 106 0.23 -28.18 3.82
C HIS A 106 0.45 -29.61 4.32
N LYS A 107 -0.10 -30.62 3.63
CA LYS A 107 0.04 -32.03 4.02
C LYS A 107 1.48 -32.50 3.87
N VAL A 108 2.32 -31.81 3.09
CA VAL A 108 3.75 -32.11 2.99
C VAL A 108 4.46 -31.96 4.34
N PHE A 109 4.03 -31.04 5.20
CA PHE A 109 4.61 -30.88 6.54
C PHE A 109 4.26 -32.05 7.48
N ARG A 110 3.09 -32.69 7.27
CA ARG A 110 2.70 -33.90 7.99
C ARG A 110 3.63 -35.07 7.69
N ASP A 111 4.11 -35.16 6.45
CA ASP A 111 4.87 -36.31 5.96
C ASP A 111 6.40 -36.11 6.09
N GLN A 112 6.85 -34.97 6.62
CA GLN A 112 8.27 -34.69 6.90
C GLN A 112 8.79 -35.41 8.18
N PRO A 113 10.12 -35.64 8.29
CA PRO A 113 10.73 -36.17 9.52
C PRO A 113 10.40 -35.28 10.74
N GLY A 114 9.76 -35.85 11.75
CA GLY A 114 9.23 -35.12 12.91
C GLY A 114 7.70 -34.97 12.91
N GLY A 115 7.07 -35.09 11.74
CA GLY A 115 5.62 -34.96 11.55
C GLY A 115 5.10 -33.53 11.77
N LEU A 116 3.82 -33.32 11.47
CA LEU A 116 3.11 -32.10 11.83
C LEU A 116 2.48 -32.27 13.21
N LEU A 117 2.92 -31.46 14.18
CA LEU A 117 2.40 -31.48 15.54
C LEU A 117 1.32 -30.43 15.72
N LEU A 118 0.13 -30.84 16.14
CA LEU A 118 -0.87 -29.92 16.70
C LEU A 118 -0.53 -29.69 18.17
N ASN A 119 -0.07 -28.48 18.50
CA ASN A 119 0.25 -28.07 19.86
C ASN A 119 -1.01 -27.57 20.58
N LEU A 120 -1.11 -27.86 21.87
CA LEU A 120 -2.23 -27.58 22.75
C LEU A 120 -1.72 -26.91 24.03
N ASP A 121 -1.73 -25.59 24.06
CA ASP A 121 -1.31 -24.83 25.24
C ASP A 121 -2.54 -24.38 26.04
N THR A 122 -2.72 -24.90 27.25
CA THR A 122 -3.89 -24.61 28.10
C THR A 122 -3.52 -23.62 29.19
N TRP A 123 -4.26 -22.51 29.29
CA TRP A 123 -3.98 -21.38 30.17
C TRP A 123 -5.05 -21.19 31.24
N ASP A 124 -4.62 -20.98 32.48
CA ASP A 124 -5.48 -20.57 33.60
C ASP A 124 -5.62 -19.05 33.63
N LEU A 125 -6.80 -18.55 33.26
CA LEU A 125 -7.11 -17.12 33.24
C LEU A 125 -7.53 -16.55 34.60
N ALA A 126 -7.84 -17.42 35.58
CA ALA A 126 -8.31 -16.98 36.90
C ALA A 126 -7.17 -16.44 37.78
N LYS A 127 -5.91 -16.68 37.41
CA LYS A 127 -4.71 -16.20 38.11
C LYS A 127 -4.21 -14.89 37.50
N SER A 128 -3.74 -13.97 38.35
CA SER A 128 -3.09 -12.73 37.92
C SER A 128 -1.92 -13.06 36.98
N GLY A 129 -2.02 -12.62 35.72
CA GLY A 129 -0.98 -12.78 34.71
C GLY A 129 -1.15 -13.93 33.72
N ALA A 130 -2.23 -14.72 33.79
CA ALA A 130 -2.48 -15.94 33.00
C ALA A 130 -1.34 -16.98 33.10
N VAL A 131 -1.64 -18.18 33.60
CA VAL A 131 -0.60 -19.19 33.87
C VAL A 131 -0.77 -20.38 32.94
N LEU A 132 0.29 -20.76 32.22
CA LEU A 132 0.30 -22.00 31.42
C LEU A 132 0.14 -23.21 32.35
N MET A 133 -0.94 -23.97 32.17
CA MET A 133 -1.26 -25.15 32.96
C MET A 133 -0.60 -26.40 32.40
N CYS A 134 -0.74 -26.62 31.08
CA CYS A 134 -0.14 -27.73 30.36
C CYS A 134 0.14 -27.34 28.91
N SER A 135 1.07 -28.07 28.30
CA SER A 135 1.40 -28.00 26.89
C SER A 135 1.48 -29.43 26.38
N ASP A 136 0.52 -29.80 25.53
CA ASP A 136 0.40 -31.13 24.95
C ASP A 136 0.56 -31.05 23.42
N SER A 137 0.75 -32.20 22.77
CA SER A 137 0.82 -32.28 21.31
C SER A 137 0.15 -33.54 20.77
N ILE A 138 -0.46 -33.43 19.59
CA ILE A 138 -0.98 -34.56 18.80
C ILE A 138 -0.18 -34.63 17.50
N ASN A 139 0.41 -35.78 17.20
CA ASN A 139 1.18 -35.95 15.97
C ASN A 139 0.28 -36.41 14.81
N PHE A 140 0.09 -35.54 13.81
CA PHE A 140 -0.77 -35.82 12.65
C PHE A 140 -0.23 -36.95 11.75
N SER A 141 1.07 -37.25 11.84
CA SER A 141 1.68 -38.36 11.09
C SER A 141 1.31 -39.74 11.66
N SER A 142 0.94 -39.83 12.94
CA SER A 142 0.53 -41.09 13.60
C SER A 142 -0.97 -41.36 13.58
N LEU A 143 -1.78 -40.40 13.11
CA LEU A 143 -3.23 -40.54 12.98
C LEU A 143 -3.60 -41.57 11.91
N GLY A 144 -4.86 -41.99 11.89
CA GLY A 144 -5.37 -42.97 10.93
C GLY A 144 -5.82 -44.28 11.56
N ARG A 145 -5.84 -44.35 12.90
CA ARG A 145 -6.21 -45.55 13.65
C ARG A 145 -7.63 -45.40 14.22
N PRO A 146 -8.38 -46.50 14.38
CA PRO A 146 -9.67 -46.46 15.06
C PRO A 146 -9.48 -46.12 16.54
N CYS A 147 -10.31 -45.24 17.07
CA CYS A 147 -10.40 -45.01 18.51
C CYS A 147 -11.52 -45.90 19.09
N PRO A 148 -11.22 -46.86 19.98
CA PRO A 148 -12.26 -47.66 20.64
C PRO A 148 -13.20 -46.77 21.47
N GLU A 149 -14.48 -47.13 21.56
CA GLU A 149 -15.53 -46.37 22.23
C GLU A 149 -15.16 -45.95 23.68
N ASP A 150 -15.78 -44.86 24.12
CA ASP A 150 -15.51 -44.13 25.36
C ASP A 150 -15.27 -45.04 26.59
N GLY A 151 -14.07 -44.95 27.16
CA GLY A 151 -13.75 -45.55 28.46
C GLY A 151 -12.64 -46.61 28.48
N ALA A 152 -11.96 -46.87 27.35
CA ALA A 152 -10.78 -47.73 27.34
C ALA A 152 -9.63 -47.12 28.19
N PRO A 153 -9.11 -47.80 29.22
CA PRO A 153 -7.98 -47.30 30.00
C PRO A 153 -6.78 -46.98 29.11
N GLU A 154 -5.99 -45.93 29.41
CA GLU A 154 -4.82 -45.54 28.59
C GLU A 154 -3.83 -46.70 28.36
N VAL A 155 -3.79 -47.66 29.30
CA VAL A 155 -3.00 -48.91 29.22
C VAL A 155 -3.50 -49.86 28.12
N THR A 156 -4.80 -49.88 27.83
CA THR A 156 -5.39 -50.67 26.73
C THR A 156 -5.21 -50.02 25.35
N LEU A 157 -4.93 -48.71 25.30
CA LEU A 157 -4.49 -48.03 24.07
C LEU A 157 -3.02 -48.34 23.71
N ARG A 158 -2.27 -48.98 24.63
CA ARG A 158 -0.86 -49.38 24.44
C ARG A 158 -0.68 -50.81 23.97
N THR A 159 -1.70 -51.68 23.98
CA THR A 159 -1.47 -53.13 23.98
C THR A 159 -0.70 -53.62 22.76
N GLU A 160 0.46 -54.22 23.08
CA GLU A 160 1.56 -54.66 22.24
C GLU A 160 1.26 -55.87 21.34
N SER A 161 0.05 -56.00 20.78
CA SER A 161 -0.27 -57.10 19.87
C SER A 161 -0.16 -56.75 18.38
N ALA A 162 0.15 -55.50 18.00
CA ALA A 162 0.45 -55.14 16.60
C ALA A 162 1.16 -53.78 16.37
N GLY A 163 1.81 -53.17 17.36
CA GLY A 163 2.55 -51.90 17.14
C GLY A 163 1.69 -50.67 16.77
N GLN A 164 0.42 -50.63 17.18
CA GLN A 164 -0.52 -49.53 16.85
C GLN A 164 -0.96 -48.75 18.11
N ASP A 165 -0.30 -47.62 18.40
CA ASP A 165 -0.66 -46.62 19.42
C ASP A 165 -1.79 -45.69 18.94
N ALA A 166 -3.01 -45.81 19.48
CA ALA A 166 -4.18 -45.02 19.07
C ALA A 166 -4.42 -43.77 19.95
N ARG A 167 -3.47 -43.40 20.83
CA ARG A 167 -3.66 -42.30 21.79
C ARG A 167 -3.92 -40.96 21.11
N ASP A 168 -3.20 -40.65 20.04
CA ASP A 168 -3.35 -39.39 19.31
C ASP A 168 -4.70 -39.31 18.58
N ASP A 169 -5.16 -40.40 17.96
CA ASP A 169 -6.51 -40.47 17.38
C ASP A 169 -7.58 -40.23 18.45
N CYS A 170 -7.50 -40.91 19.60
CA CYS A 170 -8.48 -40.75 20.67
C CYS A 170 -8.45 -39.37 21.34
N ARG A 171 -7.27 -38.76 21.50
CA ARG A 171 -7.15 -37.38 21.97
C ARG A 171 -7.82 -36.41 21.00
N LEU A 172 -7.62 -36.61 19.70
CA LEU A 172 -8.24 -35.80 18.66
C LEU A 172 -9.78 -35.97 18.62
N VAL A 173 -10.31 -37.19 18.82
CA VAL A 173 -11.76 -37.41 19.05
C VAL A 173 -12.25 -36.54 20.21
N GLY A 174 -11.53 -36.58 21.33
CA GLY A 174 -11.85 -35.81 22.53
C GLY A 174 -11.94 -34.31 22.23
N LEU A 175 -10.95 -33.77 21.51
CA LEU A 175 -10.94 -32.36 21.09
C LEU A 175 -12.09 -32.01 20.14
N LEU A 176 -12.39 -32.87 19.15
CA LEU A 176 -13.50 -32.64 18.22
C LEU A 176 -14.84 -32.54 18.97
N ARG A 177 -15.05 -33.39 19.97
CA ARG A 177 -16.24 -33.33 20.84
C ARG A 177 -16.20 -32.12 21.77
N GLU A 178 -15.05 -31.80 22.32
CA GLU A 178 -14.87 -30.67 23.23
C GLU A 178 -15.21 -29.34 22.55
N PHE A 179 -14.69 -29.16 21.33
CA PHE A 179 -14.83 -27.98 20.47
C PHE A 179 -15.94 -28.12 19.42
N HIS A 180 -16.88 -29.05 19.60
CA HIS A 180 -17.99 -29.24 18.65
C HIS A 180 -18.65 -27.88 18.34
N PRO A 181 -18.83 -27.52 17.06
CA PRO A 181 -19.37 -26.20 16.67
C PRO A 181 -20.72 -25.84 17.31
N ASP A 182 -21.61 -26.83 17.46
CA ASP A 182 -23.00 -26.63 17.91
C ASP A 182 -23.24 -27.08 19.35
N HIS A 183 -22.50 -28.11 19.77
CA HIS A 183 -22.67 -28.74 21.07
C HIS A 183 -21.35 -28.81 21.85
N PRO A 184 -20.63 -27.69 22.00
CA PRO A 184 -19.34 -27.71 22.68
C PRO A 184 -19.54 -28.06 24.15
N THR A 185 -18.65 -28.91 24.66
CA THR A 185 -18.61 -29.24 26.09
C THR A 185 -18.14 -28.05 26.93
N ILE A 186 -17.35 -27.14 26.33
CA ILE A 186 -16.90 -25.89 26.96
C ILE A 186 -18.01 -24.83 26.84
N PRO A 187 -18.56 -24.29 27.94
CA PRO A 187 -19.61 -23.27 27.90
C PRO A 187 -19.21 -21.96 27.16
N ARG A 188 -17.91 -21.60 27.21
CA ARG A 188 -17.37 -20.36 26.65
C ARG A 188 -17.50 -20.26 25.12
N LEU A 189 -17.47 -21.37 24.38
CA LEU A 189 -17.64 -21.38 22.92
C LEU A 189 -19.02 -20.87 22.48
N ARG A 190 -20.01 -20.86 23.38
CA ARG A 190 -21.38 -20.37 23.11
C ARG A 190 -21.58 -18.90 23.45
N GLN A 191 -20.60 -18.21 24.03
CA GLN A 191 -20.74 -16.85 24.55
C GLN A 191 -19.85 -15.86 23.79
N ASP A 192 -20.37 -14.68 23.45
CA ASP A 192 -19.64 -13.65 22.68
C ASP A 192 -18.53 -12.97 23.50
N ALA A 193 -18.66 -12.92 24.83
CA ALA A 193 -17.66 -12.43 25.77
C ALA A 193 -18.12 -12.71 27.21
N VAL A 194 -17.36 -13.45 28.03
CA VAL A 194 -17.60 -13.55 29.50
C VAL A 194 -16.27 -13.68 30.27
N ASP A 195 -16.29 -13.15 31.51
CA ASP A 195 -15.28 -13.05 32.56
C ASP A 195 -14.10 -14.03 32.50
N ALA A 196 -12.89 -13.47 32.61
CA ALA A 196 -11.63 -14.18 32.71
C ALA A 196 -11.55 -15.16 33.91
N GLU A 197 -12.46 -15.05 34.88
CA GLU A 197 -12.29 -15.68 36.20
C GLU A 197 -12.67 -17.17 36.31
N ARG A 198 -13.16 -17.88 35.27
CA ARG A 198 -13.81 -19.20 35.52
C ARG A 198 -13.53 -20.38 34.57
N ALA A 199 -12.66 -20.28 33.56
CA ALA A 199 -12.34 -21.46 32.74
C ALA A 199 -10.94 -21.43 32.11
N PRO A 200 -10.29 -22.60 31.92
CA PRO A 200 -9.07 -22.70 31.14
C PRO A 200 -9.31 -22.27 29.68
N PHE A 201 -8.27 -21.75 29.03
CA PHE A 201 -8.29 -21.32 27.63
C PHE A 201 -7.17 -22.04 26.86
N THR A 202 -7.54 -22.76 25.81
CA THR A 202 -6.62 -23.62 25.05
C THR A 202 -6.29 -22.99 23.72
N VAL A 203 -5.01 -22.79 23.46
CA VAL A 203 -4.51 -22.32 22.15
C VAL A 203 -4.05 -23.53 21.36
N MET A 204 -4.70 -23.76 20.21
CA MET A 204 -4.38 -24.81 19.25
C MET A 204 -3.60 -24.23 18.08
N TYR A 205 -2.42 -24.79 17.77
CA TYR A 205 -1.63 -24.33 16.63
C TYR A 205 -0.74 -25.39 16.00
N PHE A 206 -0.51 -25.25 14.70
CA PHE A 206 0.61 -25.89 14.00
C PHE A 206 1.87 -25.03 14.12
N ASP A 207 3.03 -25.64 13.92
CA ASP A 207 4.33 -24.96 13.89
C ASP A 207 5.09 -25.41 12.64
N PHE A 208 5.62 -24.46 11.91
CA PHE A 208 6.27 -24.58 10.62
C PHE A 208 7.73 -24.07 10.74
N PRO A 209 8.65 -24.56 9.89
CA PRO A 209 10.05 -24.16 9.96
C PRO A 209 10.32 -22.63 9.98
N GLY A 210 10.80 -22.11 11.11
CA GLY A 210 11.25 -20.73 11.31
C GLY A 210 10.27 -19.89 12.13
N TYR A 211 10.73 -18.79 12.73
CA TYR A 211 9.94 -17.98 13.68
C TYR A 211 10.02 -16.46 13.41
N ASP A 212 10.76 -16.06 12.39
CA ASP A 212 10.91 -14.67 11.98
C ASP A 212 11.27 -14.58 10.48
N PRO A 213 11.20 -13.39 9.85
CA PRO A 213 11.51 -13.24 8.43
C PRO A 213 12.87 -13.80 8.00
N LYS A 214 13.88 -13.70 8.87
CA LYS A 214 15.25 -14.16 8.58
C LYS A 214 15.32 -15.68 8.53
N THR A 215 14.71 -16.37 9.50
CA THR A 215 14.68 -17.82 9.60
C THR A 215 13.72 -18.45 8.59
N TRP A 216 12.60 -17.81 8.29
CA TRP A 216 11.73 -18.23 7.18
C TRP A 216 12.45 -18.14 5.83
N MET A 217 13.13 -17.03 5.55
CA MET A 217 13.93 -16.92 4.33
C MET A 217 14.99 -18.03 4.26
N ALA A 218 15.68 -18.33 5.36
CA ALA A 218 16.65 -19.43 5.40
C ALA A 218 16.01 -20.82 5.20
N ALA A 219 14.76 -21.01 5.63
CA ALA A 219 14.03 -22.27 5.51
C ALA A 219 13.42 -22.49 4.12
N TYR A 220 12.88 -21.45 3.49
CA TYR A 220 12.03 -21.57 2.30
C TYR A 220 12.66 -21.04 1.01
N LYS A 221 13.65 -20.14 1.07
CA LYS A 221 14.31 -19.59 -0.12
C LYS A 221 15.36 -20.56 -0.68
N GLY A 222 15.43 -20.66 -2.00
CA GLY A 222 16.43 -21.45 -2.73
C GLY A 222 17.78 -20.73 -2.86
N ALA A 223 18.77 -21.47 -3.40
CA ALA A 223 20.11 -20.93 -3.64
C ALA A 223 20.16 -19.95 -4.83
N VAL A 224 19.20 -20.07 -5.77
CA VAL A 224 19.01 -19.13 -6.88
C VAL A 224 17.98 -18.09 -6.42
N ASP A 225 18.27 -16.81 -6.64
CA ASP A 225 17.37 -15.73 -6.27
C ASP A 225 16.03 -15.86 -7.00
N GLY A 226 14.92 -15.60 -6.29
CA GLY A 226 13.57 -15.78 -6.82
C GLY A 226 13.06 -17.23 -6.91
N GLN A 227 13.86 -18.23 -6.51
CA GLN A 227 13.44 -19.64 -6.52
C GLN A 227 13.21 -20.17 -5.10
N PRO A 228 12.23 -21.07 -4.89
CA PRO A 228 12.03 -21.72 -3.59
C PRO A 228 13.09 -22.79 -3.32
N ALA A 229 13.20 -23.21 -2.07
CA ALA A 229 14.09 -24.30 -1.69
C ALA A 229 13.67 -25.62 -2.38
N ARG A 230 14.65 -26.36 -2.90
CA ARG A 230 14.44 -27.56 -3.74
C ARG A 230 13.50 -28.60 -3.12
N ARG A 231 13.46 -28.70 -1.78
CA ARG A 231 12.60 -29.65 -1.04
C ARG A 231 11.10 -29.35 -1.14
N TYR A 232 10.72 -28.15 -1.56
CA TYR A 232 9.32 -27.75 -1.74
C TYR A 232 8.90 -27.72 -3.22
N LEU A 233 9.81 -27.95 -4.16
CA LEU A 233 9.43 -28.07 -5.57
C LEU A 233 8.53 -29.28 -5.77
N GLY A 234 7.43 -29.12 -6.51
CA GLY A 234 6.44 -30.18 -6.73
C GLY A 234 5.36 -30.26 -5.65
N THR A 235 5.40 -29.40 -4.63
CA THR A 235 4.37 -29.32 -3.59
C THR A 235 3.30 -28.28 -3.91
N GLU A 236 3.20 -27.82 -5.15
CA GLU A 236 2.23 -26.80 -5.54
C GLU A 236 0.81 -27.35 -5.41
N LYS A 237 -0.03 -26.70 -4.61
CA LYS A 237 -1.39 -27.17 -4.33
C LYS A 237 -2.35 -26.02 -4.04
N VAL A 238 -3.59 -26.17 -4.47
CA VAL A 238 -4.72 -25.31 -4.10
C VAL A 238 -5.88 -26.14 -3.58
N TYR A 239 -6.71 -25.52 -2.75
CA TYR A 239 -7.86 -26.14 -2.13
C TYR A 239 -9.14 -25.52 -2.70
N ALA A 240 -9.88 -26.27 -3.51
CA ALA A 240 -11.08 -25.80 -4.19
C ALA A 240 -12.32 -26.11 -3.35
N HIS A 241 -13.02 -25.08 -2.90
CA HIS A 241 -14.25 -25.18 -2.11
C HIS A 241 -15.43 -24.63 -2.91
N PRO A 242 -16.33 -25.49 -3.44
CA PRO A 242 -17.52 -25.04 -4.13
C PRO A 242 -18.61 -24.64 -3.12
N PHE A 243 -19.38 -23.60 -3.44
CA PHE A 243 -20.58 -23.25 -2.69
C PHE A 243 -21.64 -22.59 -3.59
N ILE A 244 -22.89 -22.65 -3.15
CA ILE A 244 -24.03 -22.02 -3.84
C ILE A 244 -24.47 -20.78 -3.05
N HIS A 245 -24.56 -19.65 -3.74
CA HIS A 245 -25.11 -18.42 -3.18
C HIS A 245 -26.52 -18.16 -3.72
N ALA A 246 -27.49 -17.98 -2.82
CA ALA A 246 -28.83 -17.54 -3.20
C ALA A 246 -28.90 -16.01 -3.27
N VAL A 247 -29.19 -15.49 -4.46
CA VAL A 247 -29.42 -14.07 -4.72
C VAL A 247 -30.91 -13.78 -4.55
N LYS A 248 -31.26 -13.13 -3.44
CA LYS A 248 -32.65 -12.73 -3.15
C LYS A 248 -33.01 -11.50 -4.00
N GLY A 249 -34.00 -11.64 -4.87
CA GLY A 249 -34.58 -10.50 -5.60
C GLY A 249 -35.45 -9.60 -4.71
N THR A 250 -35.81 -8.41 -5.20
CA THR A 250 -36.64 -7.42 -4.47
C THR A 250 -38.15 -7.77 -4.43
N GLN A 251 -38.58 -8.95 -4.90
CA GLN A 251 -39.98 -9.38 -4.89
C GLN A 251 -40.13 -10.88 -4.56
N LYS A 252 -41.36 -11.30 -4.21
CA LYS A 252 -41.83 -12.66 -3.84
C LYS A 252 -41.60 -13.78 -4.91
N GLY A 253 -40.66 -13.63 -5.83
CA GLY A 253 -40.25 -14.68 -6.76
C GLY A 253 -39.27 -15.67 -6.12
N PRO A 254 -39.06 -16.84 -6.74
CA PRO A 254 -38.02 -17.78 -6.30
C PRO A 254 -36.64 -17.10 -6.37
N PRO A 255 -35.72 -17.44 -5.45
CA PRO A 255 -34.37 -16.88 -5.47
C PRO A 255 -33.64 -17.31 -6.76
N GLY A 256 -32.78 -16.42 -7.27
CA GLY A 256 -31.77 -16.79 -8.25
C GLY A 256 -30.56 -17.38 -7.54
N TYR A 257 -29.72 -18.13 -8.26
CA TYR A 257 -28.54 -18.78 -7.69
C TYR A 257 -27.27 -18.41 -8.45
N GLU A 258 -26.14 -18.49 -7.73
CA GLU A 258 -24.79 -18.44 -8.28
C GLU A 258 -24.00 -19.62 -7.74
N LEU A 259 -23.30 -20.33 -8.62
CA LEU A 259 -22.32 -21.36 -8.25
C LEU A 259 -20.95 -20.70 -8.19
N LEU A 260 -20.29 -20.77 -7.04
CA LEU A 260 -18.95 -20.24 -6.84
C LEU A 260 -17.98 -21.37 -6.47
N ILE A 261 -16.73 -21.21 -6.87
CA ILE A 261 -15.60 -22.03 -6.41
C ILE A 261 -14.59 -21.10 -5.77
N GLN A 262 -14.34 -21.27 -4.47
CA GLN A 262 -13.26 -20.58 -3.76
C GLN A 262 -11.99 -21.41 -3.88
N TYR A 263 -10.92 -20.81 -4.38
CA TYR A 263 -9.59 -21.44 -4.37
C TYR A 263 -8.80 -20.84 -3.22
N TRP A 264 -8.54 -21.66 -2.21
CA TRP A 264 -7.75 -21.31 -1.03
C TRP A 264 -6.28 -21.70 -1.22
N PHE A 265 -5.39 -20.83 -0.76
CA PHE A 265 -3.96 -20.88 -0.97
C PHE A 265 -3.23 -20.86 0.37
N PHE A 266 -2.53 -21.94 0.69
CA PHE A 266 -1.73 -22.01 1.90
C PHE A 266 -0.29 -21.55 1.66
N TYR A 267 0.18 -20.63 2.50
CA TYR A 267 1.58 -20.23 2.59
C TYR A 267 2.11 -20.53 4.00
N PRO A 268 3.36 -20.97 4.17
CA PRO A 268 3.88 -21.34 5.48
C PRO A 268 4.25 -20.17 6.40
N PHE A 269 4.30 -18.94 5.89
CA PHE A 269 4.56 -17.70 6.65
C PHE A 269 4.04 -16.50 5.85
N ASN A 270 4.05 -15.30 6.41
CA ASN A 270 3.89 -14.01 5.74
C ASN A 270 4.97 -13.07 6.28
N ALA A 271 5.80 -12.51 5.39
CA ALA A 271 6.85 -11.54 5.74
C ALA A 271 6.68 -10.24 4.97
N GLY A 272 5.46 -9.69 5.04
CA GLY A 272 5.08 -8.36 4.58
C GLY A 272 5.19 -7.30 5.69
N GLY A 273 4.20 -6.41 5.79
CA GLY A 273 4.16 -5.39 6.85
C GLY A 273 3.79 -5.94 8.22
N ASN A 274 3.10 -7.08 8.22
CA ASN A 274 2.58 -7.78 9.38
C ASN A 274 3.10 -9.22 9.34
N ASN A 275 4.21 -9.47 10.05
CA ASN A 275 4.81 -10.79 10.05
C ASN A 275 3.95 -11.75 10.86
N HIS A 276 3.70 -12.93 10.30
CA HIS A 276 3.14 -14.06 11.03
C HIS A 276 3.51 -15.37 10.34
N GLU A 277 3.45 -16.46 11.10
CA GLU A 277 3.62 -17.79 10.55
C GLU A 277 2.27 -18.31 10.03
N GLY A 278 2.33 -19.09 8.96
CA GLY A 278 1.23 -19.54 8.10
C GLY A 278 0.30 -18.45 7.57
N ASP A 279 -0.29 -18.72 6.41
CA ASP A 279 -1.23 -17.82 5.76
C ASP A 279 -2.21 -18.57 4.84
N TRP A 280 -3.39 -17.99 4.65
CA TRP A 280 -4.50 -18.52 3.86
C TRP A 280 -5.12 -17.37 3.10
N GLU A 281 -4.78 -17.32 1.82
CA GLU A 281 -5.37 -16.37 0.88
C GLU A 281 -6.38 -17.09 0.00
N HIS A 282 -7.26 -16.36 -0.68
CA HIS A 282 -8.16 -16.99 -1.64
C HIS A 282 -8.62 -16.07 -2.76
N ILE A 283 -9.15 -16.69 -3.80
CA ILE A 283 -10.03 -16.05 -4.77
C ILE A 283 -11.35 -16.81 -4.84
N ALA A 284 -12.40 -16.19 -5.35
CA ALA A 284 -13.62 -16.88 -5.73
C ALA A 284 -13.94 -16.67 -7.21
N VAL A 285 -14.39 -17.74 -7.88
CA VAL A 285 -14.83 -17.70 -9.28
C VAL A 285 -16.30 -18.05 -9.32
N ALA A 286 -17.12 -17.11 -9.80
CA ALA A 286 -18.53 -17.40 -10.09
C ALA A 286 -18.64 -17.99 -11.50
N VAL A 287 -19.30 -19.14 -11.62
CA VAL A 287 -19.47 -19.87 -12.88
C VAL A 287 -20.90 -19.73 -13.40
N SER A 288 -21.05 -19.53 -14.70
CA SER A 288 -22.36 -19.44 -15.37
C SER A 288 -22.26 -19.91 -16.82
N PRO A 289 -23.35 -20.46 -17.42
CA PRO A 289 -23.44 -20.55 -18.87
C PRO A 289 -23.28 -19.19 -19.53
N ARG A 290 -22.61 -19.14 -20.68
CA ARG A 290 -22.36 -17.89 -21.42
C ARG A 290 -23.65 -17.12 -21.70
N SER A 291 -24.73 -17.80 -22.06
CA SER A 291 -26.05 -17.20 -22.30
C SER A 291 -26.68 -16.55 -21.06
N ALA A 292 -26.28 -16.98 -19.86
CA ALA A 292 -26.83 -16.56 -18.58
C ALA A 292 -25.90 -15.61 -17.80
N VAL A 293 -24.74 -15.21 -18.35
CA VAL A 293 -23.73 -14.40 -17.63
C VAL A 293 -24.31 -13.10 -17.05
N GLY A 294 -25.26 -12.47 -17.74
CA GLY A 294 -25.92 -11.23 -17.32
C GLY A 294 -26.96 -11.36 -16.19
N ARG A 295 -27.29 -12.59 -15.78
CA ARG A 295 -28.34 -12.88 -14.79
C ARG A 295 -27.91 -13.95 -13.77
N THR A 296 -28.79 -14.25 -12.83
CA THR A 296 -28.65 -15.38 -11.91
C THR A 296 -29.18 -16.67 -12.56
N LEU A 297 -28.70 -17.82 -12.08
CA LEU A 297 -29.16 -19.13 -12.51
C LEU A 297 -30.52 -19.47 -11.89
N ALA A 298 -31.37 -20.14 -12.66
CA ALA A 298 -32.53 -20.83 -12.12
C ALA A 298 -32.10 -22.16 -11.48
N GLU A 299 -32.91 -22.68 -10.55
CA GLU A 299 -32.64 -23.95 -9.89
C GLU A 299 -32.42 -25.11 -10.87
N ALA A 300 -33.24 -25.23 -11.90
CA ALA A 300 -33.13 -26.29 -12.90
C ALA A 300 -31.83 -26.22 -13.71
N GLU A 301 -31.34 -25.01 -14.01
CA GLU A 301 -30.06 -24.82 -14.70
C GLU A 301 -28.91 -25.26 -13.79
N LEU A 302 -28.95 -24.84 -12.52
CA LEU A 302 -27.95 -25.20 -11.54
C LEU A 302 -27.92 -26.72 -11.32
N ARG A 303 -29.07 -27.38 -11.17
CA ARG A 303 -29.16 -28.85 -11.05
C ARG A 303 -28.52 -29.58 -12.24
N ARG A 304 -28.72 -29.09 -13.47
CA ARG A 304 -28.08 -29.67 -14.67
C ARG A 304 -26.55 -29.54 -14.64
N ILE A 305 -26.03 -28.38 -14.25
CA ILE A 305 -24.58 -28.18 -14.08
C ILE A 305 -24.05 -29.18 -13.03
N LEU A 306 -24.75 -29.23 -11.91
CA LEU A 306 -24.47 -30.07 -10.76
C LEU A 306 -24.51 -31.58 -11.10
N GLN A 307 -25.36 -32.02 -12.01
CA GLN A 307 -25.45 -33.42 -12.45
C GLN A 307 -24.44 -33.78 -13.55
N GLY A 308 -23.73 -32.80 -14.11
CA GLY A 308 -22.85 -33.02 -15.27
C GLY A 308 -23.58 -33.04 -16.62
N ASP A 309 -24.90 -32.80 -16.64
CA ASP A 309 -25.75 -32.75 -17.85
C ASP A 309 -25.57 -31.46 -18.68
N TRP A 310 -24.78 -30.51 -18.16
CA TRP A 310 -24.38 -29.31 -18.86
C TRP A 310 -22.93 -29.46 -19.35
N THR A 311 -22.74 -29.67 -20.65
CA THR A 311 -21.40 -29.81 -21.23
C THR A 311 -20.64 -28.50 -21.13
N ALA A 312 -19.50 -28.52 -20.45
CA ALA A 312 -18.74 -27.30 -20.15
C ALA A 312 -18.24 -26.57 -21.41
N ASP A 313 -17.93 -27.29 -22.49
CA ASP A 313 -17.53 -26.78 -23.82
C ASP A 313 -18.62 -26.96 -24.89
N GLY A 314 -19.88 -27.08 -24.48
CA GLY A 314 -21.00 -27.21 -25.40
C GLY A 314 -21.31 -25.95 -26.21
N ALA A 315 -22.46 -25.95 -26.88
CA ALA A 315 -22.96 -24.79 -27.62
C ALA A 315 -23.18 -23.54 -26.73
N ASP A 316 -23.44 -23.75 -25.44
CA ASP A 316 -23.51 -22.71 -24.42
C ASP A 316 -22.51 -23.05 -23.29
N PRO A 317 -21.22 -22.72 -23.47
CA PRO A 317 -20.17 -23.17 -22.58
C PRO A 317 -20.29 -22.51 -21.20
N LEU A 318 -19.77 -23.20 -20.18
CA LEU A 318 -19.58 -22.60 -18.86
C LEU A 318 -18.38 -21.66 -18.90
N VAL A 319 -18.59 -20.46 -18.40
CA VAL A 319 -17.63 -19.36 -18.42
C VAL A 319 -17.53 -18.69 -17.05
N MET A 320 -16.47 -17.90 -16.84
CA MET A 320 -16.33 -17.07 -15.64
C MET A 320 -17.33 -15.92 -15.72
N LYS A 321 -18.25 -15.82 -14.75
CA LYS A 321 -19.16 -14.68 -14.61
C LYS A 321 -18.46 -13.51 -13.91
N ARG A 322 -17.71 -13.80 -12.85
CA ARG A 322 -16.83 -12.85 -12.18
C ARG A 322 -15.73 -13.58 -11.43
N ILE A 323 -14.64 -12.86 -11.15
CA ILE A 323 -13.58 -13.29 -10.24
C ILE A 323 -13.51 -12.29 -9.09
N GLU A 324 -13.46 -12.80 -7.87
CA GLU A 324 -13.32 -12.03 -6.65
C GLU A 324 -11.92 -12.30 -6.10
N TYR A 325 -11.06 -11.28 -6.14
CA TYR A 325 -9.70 -11.34 -5.61
C TYR A 325 -9.70 -10.79 -4.20
N PHE A 326 -9.31 -11.60 -3.22
CA PHE A 326 -9.17 -11.18 -1.84
C PHE A 326 -7.69 -10.89 -1.55
N PHE A 327 -7.44 -9.78 -0.87
CA PHE A 327 -6.10 -9.37 -0.42
C PHE A 327 -6.23 -8.57 0.86
N HIS A 328 -5.69 -9.12 1.96
CA HIS A 328 -5.86 -8.58 3.32
C HIS A 328 -7.35 -8.45 3.67
N HIS A 329 -7.79 -7.28 4.14
CA HIS A 329 -9.20 -6.97 4.44
C HIS A 329 -9.96 -6.39 3.24
N ASN A 330 -9.43 -6.54 2.02
CA ASN A 330 -10.01 -5.96 0.82
C ASN A 330 -10.37 -7.06 -0.19
N SER A 331 -11.32 -6.73 -1.06
CA SER A 331 -11.70 -7.55 -2.21
C SER A 331 -11.85 -6.69 -3.47
N MET A 332 -11.30 -7.14 -4.59
CA MET A 332 -11.48 -6.50 -5.89
C MET A 332 -12.20 -7.47 -6.84
N VAL A 333 -13.28 -7.01 -7.44
CA VAL A 333 -14.14 -7.85 -8.28
C VAL A 333 -13.93 -7.52 -9.75
N PHE A 334 -13.56 -8.53 -10.53
CA PHE A 334 -13.60 -8.51 -11.98
C PHE A 334 -14.94 -9.06 -12.44
N ASP A 335 -15.89 -8.17 -12.71
CA ASP A 335 -17.23 -8.52 -13.20
C ASP A 335 -17.24 -8.56 -14.74
N PHE A 336 -17.49 -9.74 -15.31
CA PHE A 336 -17.54 -9.95 -16.75
C PHE A 336 -18.95 -9.80 -17.32
N ALA A 337 -19.96 -9.58 -16.48
CA ALA A 337 -21.35 -9.43 -16.88
C ALA A 337 -21.72 -7.97 -17.21
N ARG A 338 -21.01 -6.99 -16.66
CA ARG A 338 -21.39 -5.56 -16.73
C ARG A 338 -20.19 -4.61 -16.89
N PRO A 339 -19.78 -4.26 -18.12
CA PRO A 339 -20.35 -4.70 -19.40
C PRO A 339 -20.13 -6.18 -19.72
N ASN A 340 -20.97 -6.78 -20.55
CA ASN A 340 -20.86 -8.20 -20.89
C ASN A 340 -19.64 -8.44 -21.80
N ALA A 341 -18.55 -8.94 -21.21
CA ALA A 341 -17.27 -9.18 -21.87
C ALA A 341 -17.30 -10.28 -22.94
N TYR A 342 -18.37 -11.09 -22.99
CA TYR A 342 -18.56 -12.17 -23.96
C TYR A 342 -19.31 -11.74 -25.23
N LEU A 343 -19.78 -10.49 -25.30
CA LEU A 343 -20.40 -9.93 -26.50
C LEU A 343 -19.34 -9.56 -27.55
N PRO A 344 -19.73 -9.45 -28.85
CA PRO A 344 -18.87 -8.88 -29.88
C PRO A 344 -18.32 -7.52 -29.47
N ARG A 345 -17.08 -7.23 -29.87
CA ARG A 345 -16.32 -6.04 -29.44
C ARG A 345 -17.09 -4.73 -29.59
N GLU A 346 -17.77 -4.54 -30.72
CA GLU A 346 -18.57 -3.33 -30.99
C GLU A 346 -19.72 -3.16 -30.00
N GLN A 347 -20.43 -4.25 -29.67
CA GLN A 347 -21.54 -4.21 -28.72
C GLN A 347 -21.05 -3.96 -27.30
N TRP A 348 -19.92 -4.57 -26.92
CA TRP A 348 -19.29 -4.30 -25.64
C TRP A 348 -18.81 -2.85 -25.52
N GLN A 349 -18.19 -2.30 -26.58
CA GLN A 349 -17.75 -0.92 -26.62
C GLN A 349 -18.95 0.04 -26.47
N ALA A 350 -20.07 -0.25 -27.14
CA ALA A 350 -21.30 0.51 -26.98
C ALA A 350 -21.83 0.47 -25.53
N GLN A 351 -21.75 -0.68 -24.85
CA GLN A 351 -22.11 -0.77 -23.43
C GLN A 351 -21.14 0.00 -22.52
N LEU A 352 -19.84 -0.05 -22.81
CA LEU A 352 -18.83 0.71 -22.07
C LEU A 352 -19.05 2.22 -22.22
N ASP A 353 -19.33 2.68 -23.42
CA ASP A 353 -19.56 4.11 -23.68
C ASP A 353 -20.88 4.61 -23.10
N ALA A 354 -21.93 3.78 -23.11
CA ALA A 354 -23.20 4.09 -22.45
C ALA A 354 -23.08 4.17 -20.91
N ARG A 355 -22.15 3.41 -20.31
CA ARG A 355 -21.89 3.45 -18.87
C ARG A 355 -21.21 4.76 -18.43
N GLY A 356 -20.34 5.32 -19.27
CA GLY A 356 -19.50 6.46 -18.90
C GLY A 356 -18.28 6.05 -18.06
N GLU A 357 -17.66 7.02 -17.40
CA GLU A 357 -16.49 6.83 -16.52
C GLU A 357 -16.75 7.57 -15.20
N ASP A 358 -16.95 6.82 -14.12
CA ASP A 358 -17.21 7.40 -12.80
C ASP A 358 -15.91 7.75 -12.06
N ARG A 359 -14.80 7.09 -12.43
CA ARG A 359 -13.49 7.24 -11.79
C ARG A 359 -12.36 7.26 -12.82
N PRO A 360 -11.26 8.00 -12.56
CA PRO A 360 -10.11 8.01 -13.44
C PRO A 360 -9.57 6.60 -13.72
N GLY A 361 -9.48 6.25 -15.00
CA GLY A 361 -8.92 4.99 -15.46
C GLY A 361 -9.88 3.80 -15.40
N GLU A 362 -11.15 3.99 -15.04
CA GLU A 362 -12.14 2.90 -14.95
C GLU A 362 -12.35 2.23 -16.32
N LYS A 363 -12.43 3.01 -17.41
CA LYS A 363 -12.57 2.44 -18.77
C LYS A 363 -11.38 1.57 -19.14
N LYS A 364 -10.16 1.98 -18.77
CA LYS A 364 -8.93 1.22 -19.02
C LYS A 364 -8.91 -0.08 -18.22
N LEU A 365 -9.37 -0.04 -16.97
CA LEU A 365 -9.52 -1.23 -16.13
C LEU A 365 -10.57 -2.18 -16.72
N LEU A 366 -11.74 -1.70 -17.14
CA LEU A 366 -12.78 -2.51 -17.78
C LEU A 366 -12.32 -3.15 -19.10
N ALA A 367 -11.53 -2.43 -19.90
CA ALA A 367 -10.90 -2.99 -21.09
C ALA A 367 -9.93 -4.12 -20.74
N ARG A 368 -9.19 -3.99 -19.63
CA ARG A 368 -8.34 -5.06 -19.11
C ARG A 368 -9.17 -6.25 -18.60
N VAL A 369 -10.26 -6.01 -17.89
CA VAL A 369 -11.20 -7.06 -17.46
C VAL A 369 -11.71 -7.86 -18.67
N ARG A 370 -12.11 -7.20 -19.77
CA ARG A 370 -12.47 -7.91 -21.01
C ARG A 370 -11.32 -8.75 -21.56
N ARG A 371 -10.10 -8.22 -21.56
CA ARG A 371 -8.92 -8.96 -22.05
C ARG A 371 -8.72 -10.30 -21.33
N TYR A 372 -9.06 -10.38 -20.05
CA TYR A 372 -8.88 -11.60 -19.24
C TYR A 372 -9.90 -12.70 -19.59
N VAL A 373 -10.98 -12.36 -20.27
CA VAL A 373 -12.00 -13.32 -20.74
C VAL A 373 -11.53 -14.07 -22.00
N TRP A 374 -10.58 -13.51 -22.74
CA TRP A 374 -10.14 -14.05 -24.02
C TRP A 374 -8.69 -14.52 -23.93
N ALA A 375 -8.44 -15.76 -24.34
CA ALA A 375 -7.11 -16.34 -24.40
C ALA A 375 -6.29 -15.79 -25.59
N ASP A 376 -6.93 -15.13 -26.56
CA ASP A 376 -6.32 -14.54 -27.74
C ASP A 376 -6.78 -13.11 -28.02
N GLU A 377 -5.98 -12.34 -28.75
CA GLU A 377 -6.32 -10.96 -29.14
C GLU A 377 -7.50 -10.89 -30.13
N ALA A 378 -7.70 -11.95 -30.92
CA ALA A 378 -8.81 -12.04 -31.87
C ALA A 378 -10.16 -12.35 -31.19
N GLU A 379 -10.18 -12.59 -29.87
CA GLU A 379 -11.37 -12.87 -29.08
C GLU A 379 -12.15 -14.10 -29.61
N THR A 380 -11.41 -15.16 -29.96
CA THR A 380 -11.98 -16.40 -30.51
C THR A 380 -11.95 -17.56 -29.51
N VAL A 381 -11.02 -17.55 -28.56
CA VAL A 381 -10.85 -18.59 -27.55
C VAL A 381 -11.16 -18.01 -26.17
N ILE A 382 -12.15 -18.60 -25.48
CA ILE A 382 -12.51 -18.18 -24.12
C ILE A 382 -11.44 -18.68 -23.15
N ASN A 383 -10.92 -17.77 -22.33
CA ASN A 383 -10.13 -18.12 -21.18
C ASN A 383 -11.04 -18.58 -20.04
N THR A 384 -10.74 -19.71 -19.42
CA THR A 384 -11.44 -20.21 -18.22
C THR A 384 -10.60 -20.11 -16.94
N HIS A 385 -9.37 -19.62 -17.03
CA HIS A 385 -8.45 -19.57 -15.90
C HIS A 385 -8.34 -18.15 -15.34
N PRO A 386 -8.69 -17.91 -14.07
CA PRO A 386 -8.33 -16.69 -13.37
C PRO A 386 -6.82 -16.47 -13.39
N ILE A 387 -6.37 -15.23 -13.44
CA ILE A 387 -4.95 -14.89 -13.39
C ILE A 387 -4.74 -14.00 -12.16
N GLY A 388 -3.99 -14.50 -11.19
CA GLY A 388 -3.69 -13.79 -9.95
C GLY A 388 -2.19 -13.60 -9.78
N TRP A 389 -1.78 -12.47 -9.23
CA TRP A 389 -0.40 -12.24 -8.81
C TRP A 389 -0.29 -12.50 -7.32
N ILE A 390 0.72 -13.26 -6.92
CA ILE A 390 0.96 -13.62 -5.52
C ILE A 390 2.23 -12.99 -5.02
N GLY A 391 2.19 -12.52 -3.77
CA GLY A 391 3.29 -11.79 -3.18
C GLY A 391 3.27 -10.32 -3.60
N ALA A 392 3.68 -9.44 -2.69
CA ALA A 392 3.97 -8.04 -3.00
C ALA A 392 5.09 -7.47 -2.11
N ASP A 393 5.75 -6.44 -2.63
CA ASP A 393 6.64 -5.60 -1.84
C ASP A 393 5.79 -4.64 -0.98
N SER A 394 5.83 -4.79 0.34
CA SER A 394 5.18 -3.85 1.26
C SER A 394 6.03 -2.59 1.43
N LYS A 395 5.41 -1.42 1.25
CA LYS A 395 5.97 -0.08 1.30
C LYS A 395 5.25 0.77 2.34
N GLY A 396 5.12 0.28 3.57
CA GLY A 396 4.50 1.02 4.66
C GLY A 396 5.51 1.64 5.63
N LEU A 397 4.99 2.13 6.75
CA LEU A 397 5.79 2.78 7.80
C LEU A 397 6.73 1.81 8.51
N GLU A 398 6.48 0.50 8.44
CA GLU A 398 7.39 -0.55 8.90
C GLU A 398 8.78 -0.43 8.29
N GLN A 399 8.87 0.06 7.04
CA GLN A 399 10.15 0.28 6.38
C GLN A 399 11.02 1.27 7.14
N LEU A 400 10.43 2.25 7.84
CA LEU A 400 11.16 3.23 8.65
C LEU A 400 11.74 2.62 9.94
N LEU A 401 11.22 1.48 10.38
CA LEU A 401 11.60 0.79 11.61
C LEU A 401 12.58 -0.36 11.36
N ALA A 402 12.77 -0.77 10.11
CA ALA A 402 13.68 -1.83 9.71
C ALA A 402 15.11 -1.30 9.46
N SER A 403 16.12 -2.15 9.68
CA SER A 403 17.49 -1.89 9.18
C SER A 403 17.55 -1.98 7.66
N PRO A 404 18.49 -1.30 6.97
CA PRO A 404 18.72 -1.51 5.54
C PRO A 404 18.95 -3.00 5.19
N GLY A 405 18.42 -3.45 4.05
CA GLY A 405 18.41 -4.86 3.63
C GLY A 405 17.06 -5.26 3.02
N PRO A 406 16.93 -6.48 2.44
CA PRO A 406 15.69 -6.90 1.78
C PRO A 406 14.59 -7.23 2.81
N HIS A 407 13.73 -6.27 3.14
CA HIS A 407 12.62 -6.43 4.09
C HIS A 407 11.25 -6.27 3.45
N ALA A 408 10.23 -6.88 4.07
CA ALA A 408 8.81 -6.79 3.70
C ALA A 408 8.53 -7.10 2.22
N ARG A 409 9.18 -8.13 1.68
CA ARG A 409 9.07 -8.52 0.27
C ARG A 409 8.11 -9.67 0.02
N GLU A 410 7.57 -10.29 1.08
CA GLU A 410 6.75 -11.50 1.01
C GLU A 410 5.39 -11.26 1.69
N SER A 411 4.73 -10.16 1.32
CA SER A 411 3.33 -9.95 1.73
C SER A 411 2.44 -10.89 0.92
N HIS A 412 1.80 -11.87 1.57
CA HIS A 412 0.86 -12.74 0.89
C HIS A 412 -0.50 -12.05 0.77
N ALA A 413 -1.03 -12.15 -0.45
CA ALA A 413 -2.26 -11.57 -0.95
C ALA A 413 -2.39 -12.02 -2.43
N THR A 414 -3.59 -11.99 -2.99
CA THR A 414 -3.78 -12.25 -4.42
C THR A 414 -4.28 -11.02 -5.16
N TYR A 415 -3.45 -10.46 -6.04
CA TYR A 415 -3.75 -9.26 -6.80
C TYR A 415 -4.28 -9.59 -8.20
N PRO A 416 -5.26 -8.83 -8.71
CA PRO A 416 -5.82 -9.09 -10.04
C PRO A 416 -4.92 -8.64 -11.20
N VAL A 417 -3.98 -7.72 -10.94
CA VAL A 417 -3.11 -7.08 -11.94
C VAL A 417 -1.80 -6.63 -11.29
N PRO A 418 -0.70 -6.48 -12.07
CA PRO A 418 0.48 -5.80 -11.59
C PRO A 418 0.22 -4.30 -11.40
N GLY A 419 0.88 -3.71 -10.39
CA GLY A 419 0.60 -2.34 -9.98
C GLY A 419 1.05 -2.03 -8.55
N VAL A 420 0.85 -0.77 -8.16
CA VAL A 420 1.04 -0.29 -6.79
C VAL A 420 -0.34 -0.06 -6.17
N PHE A 421 -0.69 -0.84 -5.15
CA PHE A 421 -1.98 -0.80 -4.48
C PHE A 421 -1.87 0.01 -3.17
N LYS A 422 -2.73 1.02 -3.03
CA LYS A 422 -2.69 1.98 -1.93
C LYS A 422 -3.63 1.63 -0.79
N ASN A 423 -3.14 1.76 0.45
CA ASN A 423 -3.91 1.61 1.68
C ASN A 423 -4.59 0.24 1.82
N ILE A 424 -3.93 -0.83 1.37
CA ILE A 424 -4.50 -2.18 1.40
C ILE A 424 -3.88 -3.06 2.48
N GLY A 425 -2.61 -2.81 2.82
CA GLY A 425 -1.91 -3.55 3.85
C GLY A 425 -2.04 -2.90 5.23
N PRO A 426 -1.38 -3.47 6.25
CA PRO A 426 -1.51 -3.04 7.63
C PRO A 426 -1.13 -1.58 7.85
N ALA A 427 -1.84 -0.92 8.77
CA ALA A 427 -1.72 0.51 9.05
C ALA A 427 -1.84 1.43 7.81
N GLY A 428 -2.49 0.94 6.74
CA GLY A 428 -2.63 1.67 5.48
C GLY A 428 -1.38 1.61 4.60
N SER A 429 -0.57 0.56 4.70
CA SER A 429 0.62 0.38 3.85
C SER A 429 0.25 0.24 2.37
N THR A 430 1.20 0.68 1.54
CA THR A 430 1.17 0.48 0.09
C THR A 430 1.83 -0.84 -0.24
N GLU A 431 1.35 -1.56 -1.25
CA GLU A 431 2.02 -2.78 -1.73
C GLU A 431 2.21 -2.77 -3.24
N ALA A 432 3.34 -3.30 -3.71
CA ALA A 432 3.72 -3.24 -5.11
C ALA A 432 3.95 -4.63 -5.70
N VAL A 433 3.25 -4.91 -6.79
CA VAL A 433 3.40 -6.08 -7.65
C VAL A 433 4.08 -5.63 -8.94
N ARG A 434 5.24 -6.21 -9.25
CA ARG A 434 6.09 -5.79 -10.38
C ARG A 434 6.11 -6.78 -11.53
N GLN A 435 5.82 -8.05 -11.26
CA GLN A 435 5.90 -9.10 -12.27
C GLN A 435 4.84 -8.88 -13.35
N PHE A 436 5.22 -8.94 -14.62
CA PHE A 436 4.30 -8.84 -15.74
C PHE A 436 4.08 -10.22 -16.36
N PHE A 437 2.85 -10.52 -16.75
CA PHE A 437 2.49 -11.73 -17.48
C PHE A 437 1.43 -11.40 -18.52
N ASP A 438 1.71 -11.74 -19.78
CA ASP A 438 0.75 -11.64 -20.87
C ASP A 438 0.17 -13.02 -21.16
N HIS A 439 -1.02 -13.30 -20.64
CA HIS A 439 -1.62 -14.61 -20.80
C HIS A 439 -1.94 -14.96 -22.26
N GLN A 440 -2.22 -13.97 -23.10
CA GLN A 440 -2.64 -14.22 -24.48
C GLN A 440 -1.49 -14.74 -25.35
N GLU A 441 -0.25 -14.45 -24.95
CA GLU A 441 0.96 -14.94 -25.61
C GLU A 441 1.18 -16.45 -25.39
N TYR A 442 0.63 -17.02 -24.31
CA TYR A 442 0.90 -18.41 -23.90
C TYR A 442 -0.32 -19.31 -23.99
N LEU A 443 -1.51 -18.85 -23.59
CA LEU A 443 -2.68 -19.73 -23.46
C LEU A 443 -3.20 -20.29 -24.80
N THR A 444 -2.87 -19.66 -25.92
CA THR A 444 -3.19 -20.17 -27.28
C THR A 444 -2.07 -20.96 -27.94
N HIS A 445 -0.90 -21.05 -27.31
CA HIS A 445 0.28 -21.72 -27.87
C HIS A 445 0.68 -22.91 -26.98
N PRO A 446 0.04 -24.08 -27.12
CA PRO A 446 0.29 -25.24 -26.24
C PRO A 446 1.75 -25.74 -26.29
N ASP A 447 2.46 -25.48 -27.38
CA ASP A 447 3.88 -25.84 -27.54
C ASP A 447 4.83 -24.90 -26.80
N LYS A 448 4.35 -23.74 -26.34
CA LYS A 448 5.16 -22.74 -25.65
C LYS A 448 5.08 -22.98 -24.14
N PRO A 449 6.20 -23.27 -23.46
CA PRO A 449 6.20 -23.42 -22.02
C PRO A 449 5.83 -22.08 -21.35
N LEU A 450 5.06 -22.16 -20.27
CA LEU A 450 4.80 -20.99 -19.42
C LEU A 450 6.12 -20.46 -18.82
N PRO A 451 6.21 -19.15 -18.54
CA PRO A 451 7.35 -18.58 -17.81
C PRO A 451 7.54 -19.26 -16.44
N GLU A 452 8.77 -19.32 -15.93
CA GLU A 452 9.10 -19.98 -14.65
C GLU A 452 8.40 -19.36 -13.43
N GLU A 453 8.02 -18.10 -13.54
CA GLU A 453 7.26 -17.36 -12.53
C GLU A 453 5.77 -17.74 -12.51
N VAL A 454 5.24 -18.45 -13.51
CA VAL A 454 3.82 -18.81 -13.59
C VAL A 454 3.59 -20.23 -13.08
N VAL A 455 2.74 -20.36 -12.07
CA VAL A 455 2.32 -21.65 -11.51
C VAL A 455 0.89 -21.94 -11.94
N ARG A 456 0.72 -23.06 -12.65
CA ARG A 456 -0.60 -23.55 -13.09
C ARG A 456 -1.21 -24.53 -12.09
N TYR A 457 -2.51 -24.39 -11.86
CA TYR A 457 -3.30 -25.26 -10.97
C TYR A 457 -4.42 -26.02 -11.67
N ASP A 458 -4.52 -25.94 -12.99
CA ASP A 458 -5.47 -26.68 -13.84
C ASP A 458 -5.11 -28.17 -14.03
N LEU A 459 -4.47 -28.78 -13.03
CA LEU A 459 -4.16 -30.21 -13.00
C LEU A 459 -4.88 -30.81 -11.80
N ALA A 460 -5.64 -31.89 -12.02
CA ALA A 460 -6.40 -32.54 -10.94
C ALA A 460 -5.51 -32.96 -9.75
N SER A 461 -4.24 -33.33 -10.00
CA SER A 461 -3.29 -33.66 -8.93
C SER A 461 -2.90 -32.47 -8.05
N ARG A 462 -3.04 -31.24 -8.56
CA ARG A 462 -2.72 -29.99 -7.85
C ARG A 462 -3.92 -29.33 -7.15
N ILE A 463 -5.10 -29.94 -7.24
CA ILE A 463 -6.32 -29.44 -6.61
C ILE A 463 -6.83 -30.48 -5.61
N ASP A 464 -7.05 -30.08 -4.36
CA ASP A 464 -7.86 -30.83 -3.42
C ASP A 464 -9.26 -30.19 -3.33
N LEU A 465 -10.30 -30.97 -3.60
CA LEU A 465 -11.67 -30.55 -3.38
C LEU A 465 -11.95 -30.55 -1.87
N VAL A 466 -12.44 -29.42 -1.34
CA VAL A 466 -12.72 -29.26 0.09
C VAL A 466 -14.24 -29.10 0.31
N PRO A 467 -14.89 -30.06 1.00
CA PRO A 467 -16.30 -29.94 1.34
C PRO A 467 -16.50 -28.97 2.50
N ASP A 468 -17.77 -28.71 2.82
CA ASP A 468 -18.12 -28.06 4.08
C ASP A 468 -17.83 -28.97 5.28
N TRP A 469 -17.46 -28.38 6.41
CA TRP A 469 -17.08 -29.12 7.63
C TRP A 469 -18.21 -30.05 8.12
N GLU A 470 -19.48 -29.67 7.88
CA GLU A 470 -20.65 -30.47 8.20
C GLU A 470 -20.65 -31.84 7.48
N ARG A 471 -19.96 -31.97 6.34
CA ARG A 471 -19.88 -33.23 5.57
C ARG A 471 -18.89 -34.22 6.17
N VAL A 472 -17.86 -33.72 6.85
CA VAL A 472 -16.73 -34.53 7.34
C VAL A 472 -16.74 -34.72 8.85
N TYR A 473 -17.50 -33.93 9.62
CA TYR A 473 -17.48 -33.99 11.10
C TYR A 473 -17.79 -35.39 11.67
N ASP A 474 -18.94 -35.96 11.32
CA ASP A 474 -19.35 -37.26 11.85
C ASP A 474 -18.44 -38.39 11.34
N LEU A 475 -18.00 -38.29 10.09
CA LEU A 475 -17.03 -39.22 9.50
C LEU A 475 -15.69 -39.16 10.24
N ALA A 476 -15.20 -37.96 10.55
CA ALA A 476 -13.96 -37.75 11.28
C ALA A 476 -14.02 -38.30 12.71
N LEU A 477 -15.20 -38.46 13.32
CA LEU A 477 -15.31 -39.12 14.63
C LEU A 477 -15.05 -40.62 14.54
N VAL A 478 -15.57 -41.29 13.51
CA VAL A 478 -15.58 -42.76 13.40
C VAL A 478 -14.44 -43.33 12.52
N ASP A 479 -13.99 -42.58 11.53
CA ASP A 479 -12.98 -43.01 10.56
C ASP A 479 -11.66 -42.27 10.80
N GLY A 480 -10.62 -43.02 11.19
CA GLY A 480 -9.31 -42.45 11.49
C GLY A 480 -8.64 -41.79 10.27
N GLN A 481 -8.90 -42.27 9.05
CA GLN A 481 -8.31 -41.65 7.85
C GLN A 481 -8.97 -40.30 7.56
N VAL A 482 -10.30 -40.23 7.65
CA VAL A 482 -11.04 -38.95 7.52
C VAL A 482 -10.60 -37.98 8.62
N ARG A 483 -10.44 -38.47 9.85
CA ARG A 483 -9.92 -37.67 10.98
C ARG A 483 -8.56 -37.05 10.67
N ARG A 484 -7.61 -37.87 10.20
CA ARG A 484 -6.26 -37.43 9.81
C ARG A 484 -6.30 -36.38 8.70
N GLU A 485 -7.24 -36.51 7.79
CA GLU A 485 -7.31 -35.68 6.58
C GLU A 485 -8.08 -34.38 6.76
N TRP A 486 -9.08 -34.32 7.65
CA TRP A 486 -10.03 -33.20 7.71
C TRP A 486 -10.15 -32.51 9.06
N SER A 487 -9.52 -33.00 10.13
CA SER A 487 -9.64 -32.35 11.46
C SER A 487 -9.12 -30.90 11.48
N TRP A 488 -8.23 -30.54 10.54
CA TRP A 488 -7.75 -29.17 10.38
C TRP A 488 -8.83 -28.18 9.94
N LEU A 489 -9.87 -28.66 9.25
CA LEU A 489 -11.00 -27.87 8.77
C LEU A 489 -12.02 -27.58 9.88
N ILE A 490 -12.10 -28.48 10.88
CA ILE A 490 -13.14 -28.49 11.91
C ILE A 490 -12.72 -27.70 13.16
N LEU A 491 -11.45 -27.79 13.56
CA LEU A 491 -10.96 -27.23 14.83
C LEU A 491 -10.50 -25.76 14.65
N PRO A 492 -10.69 -24.88 15.66
CA PRO A 492 -10.27 -23.48 15.61
C PRO A 492 -8.75 -23.33 15.84
N LEU A 493 -7.97 -23.94 14.95
CA LEU A 493 -6.51 -23.96 15.00
C LEU A 493 -5.90 -22.76 14.27
N ARG A 494 -4.80 -22.29 14.86
CA ARG A 494 -3.89 -21.32 14.27
C ARG A 494 -2.89 -22.04 13.37
N TRP A 495 -2.70 -21.51 12.17
CA TRP A 495 -1.78 -22.04 11.19
C TRP A 495 -0.41 -21.41 11.38
N GLY A 496 0.36 -21.90 12.35
CA GLY A 496 1.69 -21.40 12.67
C GLY A 496 1.82 -21.01 14.14
N PHE A 497 3.05 -20.79 14.61
CA PHE A 497 3.28 -20.35 15.98
C PHE A 497 2.45 -19.08 16.26
N PRO A 498 1.73 -18.99 17.40
CA PRO A 498 0.61 -18.05 17.54
C PRO A 498 0.94 -16.58 17.33
N MET A 499 2.21 -16.19 17.43
CA MET A 499 2.66 -14.82 17.27
C MET A 499 4.07 -14.76 16.65
N ALA A 500 4.24 -13.87 15.68
CA ALA A 500 5.55 -13.36 15.29
C ALA A 500 5.71 -11.90 15.71
N ARG A 501 6.96 -11.47 15.87
CA ARG A 501 7.27 -10.08 16.21
C ARG A 501 7.04 -9.18 14.98
N SER A 502 6.18 -8.19 15.15
CA SER A 502 5.86 -7.21 14.10
C SER A 502 5.84 -5.78 14.66
N PRO A 503 6.10 -4.76 13.82
CA PRO A 503 5.94 -3.37 14.23
C PRO A 503 4.56 -3.10 14.83
N LEU A 504 4.49 -2.29 15.88
CA LEU A 504 3.24 -1.92 16.57
C LEU A 504 2.46 -3.08 17.23
N SER A 505 2.97 -4.32 17.17
CA SER A 505 2.34 -5.46 17.85
C SER A 505 2.34 -5.28 19.38
N GLY A 506 1.28 -5.76 20.04
CA GLY A 506 1.20 -5.80 21.51
C GLY A 506 0.91 -4.45 22.19
N LEU A 507 0.64 -3.39 21.42
CA LEU A 507 0.16 -2.10 21.96
C LEU A 507 -1.16 -2.25 22.74
N VAL A 508 -2.01 -3.19 22.31
CA VAL A 508 -3.22 -3.58 23.02
C VAL A 508 -3.14 -5.08 23.27
N ALA A 509 -3.12 -5.47 24.55
CA ALA A 509 -3.10 -6.88 24.93
C ALA A 509 -4.37 -7.60 24.45
N HIS A 510 -4.22 -8.87 24.06
CA HIS A 510 -5.29 -9.73 23.55
C HIS A 510 -6.06 -9.15 22.35
N SER A 511 -5.36 -8.37 21.52
CA SER A 511 -5.88 -7.83 20.27
C SER A 511 -4.97 -8.25 19.13
N ASP A 512 -5.58 -8.71 18.04
CA ASP A 512 -4.87 -8.95 16.80
C ASP A 512 -4.50 -7.62 16.15
N MET A 513 -3.20 -7.38 15.98
CA MET A 513 -2.65 -6.26 15.21
C MET A 513 -2.08 -6.74 13.86
N GLY A 514 -2.43 -7.97 13.49
CA GLY A 514 -2.01 -8.77 12.33
C GLY A 514 -0.64 -9.41 12.48
N ASN A 515 -0.17 -9.60 13.71
CA ASN A 515 1.07 -10.34 14.00
C ASN A 515 0.82 -11.76 14.53
N LEU A 516 -0.44 -12.16 14.55
CA LEU A 516 -0.87 -13.50 14.93
C LEU A 516 -0.94 -14.37 13.70
N SER A 517 -0.53 -15.63 13.84
CA SER A 517 -0.82 -16.66 12.83
C SER A 517 -2.33 -16.77 12.64
N ILE A 518 -2.77 -16.84 11.39
CA ILE A 518 -4.19 -16.85 11.05
C ILE A 518 -4.89 -18.16 11.43
N VAL A 519 -6.21 -18.17 11.37
CA VAL A 519 -7.04 -19.37 11.58
C VAL A 519 -7.38 -20.04 10.25
N GLY A 520 -7.80 -21.30 10.29
CA GLY A 520 -8.10 -22.06 9.07
C GLY A 520 -9.24 -21.47 8.21
N PRO A 521 -9.33 -21.86 6.93
CA PRO A 521 -10.29 -21.32 5.96
C PRO A 521 -11.73 -21.30 6.43
N ALA A 522 -12.23 -22.39 7.02
CA ALA A 522 -13.61 -22.47 7.51
C ALA A 522 -13.94 -21.50 8.67
N PHE A 523 -12.92 -20.90 9.30
CA PHE A 523 -13.06 -19.88 10.35
C PHE A 523 -12.84 -18.45 9.82
N ASN A 524 -12.49 -18.32 8.54
CA ASN A 524 -12.32 -17.04 7.87
C ASN A 524 -13.69 -16.47 7.47
N GLU A 525 -13.88 -15.17 7.58
CA GLU A 525 -15.15 -14.53 7.26
C GLU A 525 -15.53 -14.57 5.77
N GLY A 526 -14.59 -14.94 4.89
CA GLY A 526 -14.80 -15.15 3.46
C GLY A 526 -15.34 -16.54 3.09
N TRP A 527 -15.23 -17.54 3.97
CA TRP A 527 -15.74 -18.89 3.70
C TRP A 527 -17.24 -18.87 3.39
N ASN A 528 -17.69 -19.58 2.34
CA ASN A 528 -19.10 -19.63 1.93
C ASN A 528 -19.77 -18.27 1.63
N ARG A 529 -19.00 -17.23 1.31
CA ARG A 529 -19.53 -15.87 1.09
C ARG A 529 -18.90 -15.23 -0.14
N PRO A 530 -19.70 -14.65 -1.05
CA PRO A 530 -19.17 -13.81 -2.12
C PRO A 530 -18.75 -12.43 -1.58
N ALA A 531 -17.88 -11.74 -2.31
CA ALA A 531 -17.50 -10.36 -2.04
C ALA A 531 -18.60 -9.33 -2.40
N PRO A 532 -18.73 -8.21 -1.66
CA PRO A 532 -18.10 -7.94 -0.37
C PRO A 532 -18.79 -8.73 0.75
N SER A 533 -18.05 -9.02 1.82
CA SER A 533 -18.54 -9.77 2.98
C SER A 533 -18.12 -9.09 4.29
N ALA A 534 -18.53 -9.63 5.44
CA ALA A 534 -18.33 -8.97 6.74
C ALA A 534 -16.85 -8.67 7.09
N GLY A 535 -15.90 -9.41 6.51
CA GLY A 535 -14.47 -9.28 6.78
C GLY A 535 -13.65 -8.70 5.63
N PHE A 536 -14.30 -8.39 4.50
CA PHE A 536 -13.63 -7.91 3.29
C PHE A 536 -14.40 -6.74 2.67
N ASP A 537 -13.80 -5.57 2.74
CA ASP A 537 -14.31 -4.35 2.13
C ASP A 537 -14.09 -4.38 0.61
N LEU A 538 -15.02 -3.78 -0.14
CA LEU A 538 -14.89 -3.69 -1.60
C LEU A 538 -13.85 -2.61 -1.97
N TYR A 539 -12.75 -3.03 -2.58
CA TYR A 539 -11.72 -2.16 -3.14
C TYR A 539 -12.06 -1.80 -4.58
N VAL A 540 -12.54 -0.56 -4.78
CA VAL A 540 -12.89 -0.06 -6.10
C VAL A 540 -11.89 1.02 -6.53
N PRO A 541 -10.85 0.66 -7.33
CA PRO A 541 -9.75 1.57 -7.56
C PRO A 541 -10.02 2.59 -8.67
N SER A 542 -9.41 3.76 -8.52
CA SER A 542 -8.97 4.57 -9.65
C SER A 542 -7.61 4.06 -10.14
N GLU A 543 -7.40 4.00 -11.46
CA GLU A 543 -6.11 3.67 -12.06
C GLU A 543 -5.39 4.96 -12.48
N LEU A 544 -4.19 5.18 -11.94
CA LEU A 544 -3.42 6.39 -12.13
C LEU A 544 -2.02 6.11 -12.69
N PRO A 545 -1.43 7.07 -13.43
CA PRO A 545 -0.06 6.93 -13.91
C PRO A 545 0.96 6.98 -12.77
N TRP A 546 2.08 6.28 -12.97
CA TRP A 546 3.14 6.04 -11.97
C TRP A 546 3.93 7.29 -11.55
N PHE A 547 4.11 8.26 -12.44
CA PHE A 547 5.05 9.37 -12.24
C PHE A 547 4.52 10.48 -11.32
N PHE A 548 3.27 10.36 -10.86
CA PHE A 548 2.71 11.27 -9.86
C PHE A 548 2.50 10.53 -8.55
N PRO A 549 3.46 10.61 -7.61
CA PRO A 549 3.32 9.96 -6.32
C PRO A 549 2.11 10.53 -5.58
N LEU A 550 1.29 9.66 -5.02
CA LEU A 550 0.09 10.05 -4.29
C LEU A 550 0.39 10.43 -2.84
N ASP A 551 1.43 9.83 -2.27
CA ASP A 551 1.91 10.11 -0.93
C ASP A 551 3.42 9.86 -0.84
N VAL A 552 3.98 10.00 0.36
CA VAL A 552 5.41 9.82 0.61
C VAL A 552 5.86 8.36 0.59
N GLN A 553 4.94 7.40 0.74
CA GLN A 553 5.25 5.97 0.72
C GLN A 553 5.53 5.45 -0.70
N ASP A 554 5.06 6.14 -1.75
CA ASP A 554 5.34 5.79 -3.16
C ASP A 554 6.86 5.65 -3.39
N ASP A 555 7.63 6.52 -2.75
CA ASP A 555 9.08 6.62 -2.88
C ASP A 555 9.85 5.71 -1.90
N PHE A 556 9.16 4.95 -1.05
CA PHE A 556 9.82 3.99 -0.17
C PHE A 556 10.42 2.82 -0.97
N SER A 557 11.60 2.41 -0.53
CA SER A 557 12.35 1.27 -1.04
C SER A 557 12.54 0.25 0.06
N ASN A 558 12.18 -1.00 -0.24
CA ASN A 558 12.35 -2.16 0.63
C ASN A 558 13.80 -2.44 1.04
N ASN A 559 14.79 -1.77 0.45
CA ASN A 559 16.21 -1.93 0.76
C ASN A 559 16.78 -0.89 1.71
N LEU A 560 16.13 0.26 1.81
CA LEU A 560 16.69 1.40 2.54
C LEU A 560 16.43 1.31 4.04
N GLY A 561 15.43 0.55 4.49
CA GLY A 561 15.05 0.51 5.90
C GLY A 561 14.83 1.93 6.45
N PHE A 562 15.37 2.24 7.62
CA PHE A 562 15.27 3.56 8.23
C PHE A 562 15.82 4.71 7.35
N LEU A 563 16.65 4.43 6.34
CA LEU A 563 17.13 5.44 5.37
C LEU A 563 16.01 5.93 4.44
N ASN A 564 14.87 5.25 4.37
CA ASN A 564 13.69 5.75 3.67
C ASN A 564 13.23 7.11 4.23
N ALA A 565 13.34 7.34 5.54
CA ALA A 565 12.91 8.60 6.15
C ALA A 565 13.70 9.82 5.64
N PRO A 566 15.05 9.86 5.74
CA PRO A 566 15.81 10.98 5.21
C PRO A 566 15.70 11.10 3.69
N VAL A 567 15.62 10.00 2.94
CA VAL A 567 15.45 10.04 1.48
C VAL A 567 14.10 10.64 1.09
N ALA A 568 13.00 10.15 1.68
CA ALA A 568 11.66 10.67 1.43
C ALA A 568 11.56 12.15 1.83
N LEU A 569 12.17 12.55 2.94
CA LEU A 569 12.23 13.95 3.34
C LEU A 569 12.99 14.81 2.32
N LEU A 570 14.14 14.34 1.84
CA LEU A 570 14.94 15.07 0.86
C LEU A 570 14.19 15.26 -0.46
N ILE A 571 13.60 14.22 -1.03
CA ILE A 571 12.90 14.28 -2.33
C ILE A 571 11.49 14.92 -2.26
N THR A 572 11.01 15.27 -1.06
CA THR A 572 9.76 16.01 -0.86
C THR A 572 9.99 17.48 -0.54
N LEU A 573 11.23 17.87 -0.24
CA LEU A 573 11.60 19.25 0.04
C LEU A 573 12.28 19.93 -1.18
N PRO A 574 12.00 21.22 -1.42
CA PRO A 574 12.73 22.04 -2.38
C PRO A 574 14.23 22.16 -2.08
N PRO A 575 15.12 22.26 -3.08
CA PRO A 575 14.89 22.11 -4.52
C PRO A 575 14.78 20.66 -5.00
N LEU A 576 15.06 19.70 -4.12
CA LEU A 576 15.29 18.31 -4.50
C LEU A 576 14.03 17.64 -5.02
N ASP A 577 12.86 18.04 -4.56
CA ASP A 577 11.57 17.60 -5.09
C ASP A 577 11.40 17.96 -6.58
N PHE A 578 11.71 19.18 -6.99
CA PHE A 578 11.67 19.62 -8.39
C PHE A 578 12.70 18.86 -9.22
N LEU A 579 13.92 18.72 -8.69
CA LEU A 579 14.97 17.95 -9.36
C LEU A 579 14.56 16.49 -9.55
N TYR A 580 13.93 15.86 -8.54
CA TYR A 580 13.51 14.47 -8.59
C TYR A 580 12.26 14.23 -9.46
N ARG A 581 11.26 15.12 -9.36
CA ARG A 581 9.94 14.95 -10.01
C ARG A 581 9.87 15.50 -11.43
N VAL A 582 10.71 16.48 -11.78
CA VAL A 582 10.67 17.14 -13.09
C VAL A 582 11.96 16.89 -13.86
N VAL A 583 13.11 17.30 -13.31
CA VAL A 583 14.39 17.19 -14.02
C VAL A 583 14.83 15.73 -14.18
N GLY A 584 14.61 14.93 -13.14
CA GLY A 584 14.92 13.50 -13.11
C GLY A 584 13.89 12.63 -13.82
N LEU A 585 12.70 13.16 -14.15
CA LEU A 585 11.63 12.38 -14.77
C LEU A 585 12.06 11.64 -16.03
N PRO A 586 12.81 12.22 -17.00
CA PRO A 586 13.25 11.47 -18.18
C PRO A 586 14.15 10.29 -17.85
N VAL A 587 15.02 10.42 -16.85
CA VAL A 587 15.90 9.33 -16.40
C VAL A 587 15.07 8.26 -15.68
N ARG A 588 14.19 8.67 -14.78
CA ARG A 588 13.29 7.77 -14.06
C ARG A 588 12.36 7.02 -15.01
N ALA A 589 11.85 7.69 -16.04
CA ALA A 589 11.02 7.10 -17.09
C ALA A 589 11.76 6.10 -18.00
N VAL A 590 13.07 5.95 -17.85
CA VAL A 590 13.87 4.93 -18.54
C VAL A 590 14.34 3.84 -17.57
N VAL A 591 14.62 4.19 -16.32
CA VAL A 591 15.25 3.31 -15.33
C VAL A 591 14.24 2.64 -14.39
N GLU A 592 13.10 3.28 -14.11
CA GLU A 592 12.09 2.76 -13.20
C GLU A 592 11.09 1.83 -13.91
N ASN A 593 10.60 0.84 -13.19
CA ASN A 593 9.54 -0.03 -13.70
C ASN A 593 8.20 0.70 -13.60
N HIS A 594 7.57 0.97 -14.75
CA HIS A 594 6.35 1.76 -14.87
C HIS A 594 5.11 0.95 -14.49
N GLN A 595 4.76 0.95 -13.21
CA GLN A 595 3.57 0.25 -12.72
C GLN A 595 2.43 1.23 -12.42
N PRO A 596 1.20 0.96 -12.90
CA PRO A 596 0.05 1.81 -12.57
C PRO A 596 -0.21 1.83 -11.07
N VAL A 597 -0.73 2.95 -10.57
CA VAL A 597 -1.10 3.11 -9.16
C VAL A 597 -2.61 2.95 -9.02
N TYR A 598 -3.01 2.03 -8.16
CA TYR A 598 -4.39 1.74 -7.80
C TYR A 598 -4.70 2.30 -6.42
N THR A 599 -5.81 3.03 -6.29
CA THR A 599 -6.25 3.59 -5.00
C THR A 599 -7.76 3.62 -4.90
N SER A 600 -8.30 3.12 -3.79
CA SER A 600 -9.71 3.19 -3.43
C SER A 600 -10.10 4.49 -2.73
N GLN A 601 -9.14 5.41 -2.53
CA GLN A 601 -9.41 6.68 -1.85
C GLN A 601 -10.56 7.41 -2.55
N GLU A 602 -11.70 7.54 -1.85
CA GLU A 602 -12.90 8.25 -2.33
C GLU A 602 -12.59 9.69 -2.77
N ARG A 603 -11.47 10.25 -2.29
CA ARG A 603 -10.97 11.57 -2.64
C ARG A 603 -9.48 11.47 -2.91
N LEU A 604 -9.14 11.27 -4.17
CA LEU A 604 -7.80 11.61 -4.68
C LEU A 604 -7.47 13.07 -4.30
N PRO A 605 -6.18 13.42 -4.09
CA PRO A 605 -5.79 14.82 -4.01
C PRO A 605 -6.41 15.57 -5.19
N ARG A 606 -7.18 16.62 -4.91
CA ARG A 606 -7.86 17.39 -5.98
C ARG A 606 -6.87 17.96 -7.00
N ARG A 607 -5.61 18.10 -6.60
CA ARG A 607 -4.50 18.64 -7.38
C ARG A 607 -3.24 17.85 -7.03
N ARG A 608 -2.46 17.46 -8.03
CA ARG A 608 -1.15 16.78 -7.91
C ARG A 608 -0.02 17.76 -8.04
N PHE A 609 -0.13 18.65 -9.03
CA PHE A 609 0.79 19.77 -9.18
C PHE A 609 0.08 20.99 -9.76
N THR A 610 0.65 22.16 -9.52
CA THR A 610 0.19 23.44 -10.10
C THR A 610 1.38 24.14 -10.70
N VAL A 611 1.20 24.67 -11.92
CA VAL A 611 2.12 25.64 -12.53
C VAL A 611 1.51 27.02 -12.39
N GLU A 612 2.32 27.99 -11.98
CA GLU A 612 1.85 29.33 -11.65
C GLU A 612 2.76 30.37 -12.30
N ALA A 613 2.16 31.39 -12.90
CA ALA A 613 2.90 32.47 -13.52
C ALA A 613 2.20 33.80 -13.29
N GLY A 614 2.96 34.86 -13.08
CA GLY A 614 2.40 36.19 -12.92
C GLY A 614 3.42 37.20 -12.44
N VAL A 615 2.96 38.17 -11.65
CA VAL A 615 3.77 39.33 -11.24
C VAL A 615 3.91 39.42 -9.72
N GLY A 616 5.10 39.81 -9.28
CA GLY A 616 5.40 40.17 -7.90
C GLY A 616 5.85 41.62 -7.79
N VAL A 617 5.23 42.38 -6.90
CA VAL A 617 5.64 43.73 -6.50
C VAL A 617 6.50 43.62 -5.26
N GLN A 618 7.71 44.16 -5.30
CA GLN A 618 8.69 44.04 -4.24
C GLN A 618 9.08 45.38 -3.66
N LEU A 619 9.04 45.42 -2.34
CA LEU A 619 9.53 46.52 -1.53
C LEU A 619 10.82 46.04 -0.87
N LEU A 620 11.95 46.45 -1.44
CA LEU A 620 13.28 46.20 -0.90
C LEU A 620 13.53 47.18 0.24
N GLY A 621 14.10 46.69 1.35
CA GLY A 621 14.54 47.56 2.44
C GLY A 621 15.75 48.40 2.03
N ASP A 622 15.92 49.54 2.69
CA ASP A 622 17.01 50.48 2.41
C ASP A 622 18.39 49.86 2.59
N ASP A 623 18.52 48.86 3.47
CA ASP A 623 19.75 48.12 3.73
C ASP A 623 20.31 47.40 2.49
N PHE A 624 19.51 47.19 1.44
CA PHE A 624 20.00 46.68 0.15
C PHE A 624 21.03 47.61 -0.50
N THR A 625 21.06 48.89 -0.14
CA THR A 625 22.11 49.84 -0.57
C THR A 625 23.50 49.47 -0.08
N GLY A 626 23.63 48.60 0.93
CA GLY A 626 24.92 48.03 1.35
C GLY A 626 25.68 47.31 0.23
N LEU A 627 24.99 46.91 -0.85
CA LEU A 627 25.62 46.34 -2.05
C LEU A 627 26.46 47.33 -2.85
N LEU A 628 26.20 48.64 -2.69
CA LEU A 628 26.96 49.72 -3.35
C LEU A 628 28.38 49.86 -2.78
N LEU A 629 28.64 49.25 -1.62
CA LEU A 629 29.96 49.19 -1.00
C LEU A 629 30.90 48.15 -1.64
N ASN A 630 30.56 47.58 -2.81
CA ASN A 630 31.42 46.60 -3.45
C ASN A 630 32.76 47.22 -3.90
N ASP A 631 33.85 46.46 -3.73
CA ASP A 631 35.23 46.83 -4.05
C ASP A 631 35.41 47.43 -5.45
N ARG A 632 34.68 46.92 -6.44
CA ARG A 632 34.81 47.35 -7.84
C ARG A 632 34.27 48.75 -8.13
N GLN A 633 33.30 49.21 -7.33
CA GLN A 633 32.61 50.47 -7.56
C GLN A 633 32.90 51.49 -6.45
N LEU A 634 33.21 51.01 -5.24
CA LEU A 634 33.44 51.84 -4.05
C LEU A 634 34.50 52.91 -4.29
N ASP A 635 35.70 52.53 -4.72
CA ASP A 635 36.82 53.47 -4.93
C ASP A 635 36.45 54.58 -5.93
N GLU A 636 35.70 54.24 -6.97
CA GLU A 636 35.31 55.18 -8.01
C GLU A 636 34.29 56.21 -7.50
N TRP A 637 33.17 55.77 -6.91
CA TRP A 637 32.14 56.70 -6.47
C TRP A 637 32.52 57.43 -5.19
N TYR A 638 33.22 56.77 -4.26
CA TYR A 638 33.68 57.40 -3.01
C TYR A 638 34.81 58.40 -3.29
N GLY A 639 35.72 58.09 -4.21
CA GLY A 639 36.75 59.02 -4.67
C GLY A 639 36.15 60.27 -5.33
N GLN A 640 35.10 60.12 -6.15
CA GLN A 640 34.41 61.27 -6.74
C GLN A 640 33.61 62.07 -5.72
N LEU A 641 32.97 61.43 -4.75
CA LEU A 641 32.24 62.10 -3.67
C LEU A 641 33.17 62.97 -2.81
N THR A 642 34.31 62.42 -2.38
CA THR A 642 35.29 63.14 -1.56
C THR A 642 36.08 64.20 -2.34
N ALA A 643 36.24 64.03 -3.66
CA ALA A 643 36.78 65.08 -4.52
C ALA A 643 35.81 66.26 -4.71
N LEU A 644 34.50 66.00 -4.73
CA LEU A 644 33.46 67.03 -4.80
C LEU A 644 33.27 67.75 -3.47
N ASP A 645 33.38 67.03 -2.36
CA ASP A 645 33.28 67.60 -1.01
C ASP A 645 34.22 66.89 -0.02
N PRO A 646 35.41 67.46 0.25
CA PRO A 646 36.38 66.89 1.17
C PRO A 646 35.90 66.82 2.63
N ALA A 647 34.89 67.62 3.02
CA ALA A 647 34.38 67.63 4.39
C ALA A 647 33.66 66.31 4.75
N ILE A 648 33.17 65.57 3.75
CA ILE A 648 32.51 64.27 3.90
C ILE A 648 33.47 63.21 4.47
N ALA A 649 34.76 63.27 4.13
CA ALA A 649 35.76 62.33 4.64
C ALA A 649 35.91 62.41 6.18
N GLY A 650 35.61 63.56 6.79
CA GLY A 650 35.66 63.78 8.24
C GLY A 650 34.36 63.48 8.99
N ASN A 651 33.22 63.44 8.29
CA ASN A 651 31.87 63.27 8.86
C ASN A 651 31.23 61.92 8.49
N ILE A 652 32.04 60.94 8.09
CA ILE A 652 31.58 59.67 7.51
C ILE A 652 30.74 58.78 8.44
N ASN A 653 30.70 59.13 9.73
CA ASN A 653 29.92 58.44 10.76
C ASN A 653 28.55 59.09 11.03
N ASP A 654 28.19 60.16 10.31
CA ASP A 654 26.88 60.81 10.44
C ASP A 654 25.79 59.97 9.73
N PRO A 655 24.84 59.39 10.47
CA PRO A 655 23.78 58.55 9.89
C PRO A 655 22.82 59.32 8.98
N ASP A 656 22.75 60.66 9.08
CA ASP A 656 21.86 61.49 8.27
C ASP A 656 22.51 61.97 6.96
N LEU A 657 23.80 61.68 6.77
CA LEU A 657 24.59 62.13 5.61
C LEU A 657 24.22 61.38 4.33
N VAL A 658 23.81 60.11 4.43
CA VAL A 658 23.56 59.24 3.29
C VAL A 658 22.08 58.86 3.24
N ARG A 659 21.39 59.29 2.17
CA ARG A 659 19.98 58.95 1.94
C ARG A 659 19.89 57.79 0.94
N PRO A 660 19.46 56.59 1.37
CA PRO A 660 19.32 55.45 0.47
C PRO A 660 18.20 55.71 -0.55
N VAL A 661 18.43 55.27 -1.79
CA VAL A 661 17.44 55.32 -2.87
C VAL A 661 17.17 53.91 -3.35
N VAL A 662 16.00 53.39 -3.01
CA VAL A 662 15.58 52.04 -3.39
C VAL A 662 14.22 52.12 -4.07
N SER A 663 14.16 51.68 -5.34
CA SER A 663 12.89 51.67 -6.07
C SER A 663 12.17 50.34 -5.92
N THR A 664 10.83 50.38 -5.85
CA THR A 664 9.97 49.21 -6.01
C THR A 664 10.29 48.45 -7.30
N ALA A 665 10.41 47.13 -7.21
CA ALA A 665 10.57 46.26 -8.37
C ALA A 665 9.25 45.55 -8.71
N VAL A 666 8.92 45.48 -10.00
CA VAL A 666 7.89 44.59 -10.53
C VAL A 666 8.61 43.47 -11.27
N SER A 667 8.20 42.23 -11.02
CA SER A 667 8.98 41.07 -11.46
C SER A 667 8.09 39.93 -11.91
N ALA A 668 8.53 39.25 -12.97
CA ALA A 668 7.92 38.01 -13.38
C ALA A 668 8.26 36.91 -12.37
N MET A 669 7.25 36.13 -12.01
CA MET A 669 7.41 34.99 -11.11
C MET A 669 6.88 33.73 -11.79
N LEU A 670 7.65 32.66 -11.70
CA LEU A 670 7.25 31.32 -12.13
C LEU A 670 7.32 30.39 -10.93
N LYS A 671 6.27 29.59 -10.72
CA LYS A 671 6.24 28.59 -9.66
C LYS A 671 5.74 27.26 -10.13
N VAL A 672 6.27 26.23 -9.49
CA VAL A 672 5.77 24.86 -9.57
C VAL A 672 5.51 24.37 -8.16
N SER A 673 4.28 23.94 -7.91
CA SER A 673 3.82 23.47 -6.61
C SER A 673 3.46 21.98 -6.70
N PHE A 674 3.98 21.15 -5.79
CA PHE A 674 3.65 19.72 -5.66
C PHE A 674 2.83 19.50 -4.40
N TYR A 675 1.68 18.84 -4.53
CA TYR A 675 0.81 18.55 -3.39
C TYR A 675 1.28 17.25 -2.72
N LEU A 676 1.64 17.35 -1.45
CA LEU A 676 2.11 16.21 -0.63
C LEU A 676 0.94 15.58 0.16
N GLY A 677 -0.28 16.06 -0.05
CA GLY A 677 -1.52 15.60 0.57
C GLY A 677 -2.59 16.70 0.58
N ASP A 678 -3.60 16.54 1.44
CA ASP A 678 -4.75 17.45 1.50
C ASP A 678 -4.43 18.89 1.95
N LYS A 679 -3.31 19.08 2.64
CA LYS A 679 -2.96 20.35 3.30
C LYS A 679 -1.54 20.83 3.04
N PHE A 680 -0.61 19.93 2.79
CA PHE A 680 0.80 20.29 2.59
C PHE A 680 1.13 20.38 1.10
N THR A 681 1.84 21.44 0.74
CA THR A 681 2.30 21.69 -0.62
C THR A 681 3.76 22.10 -0.56
N SER A 682 4.59 21.50 -1.39
CA SER A 682 5.95 21.97 -1.66
C SER A 682 5.91 22.95 -2.83
N GLU A 683 6.47 24.14 -2.69
CA GLU A 683 6.51 25.17 -3.74
C GLU A 683 7.95 25.48 -4.14
N ASN A 684 8.22 25.46 -5.43
CA ASN A 684 9.49 25.88 -6.03
C ASN A 684 9.23 27.14 -6.85
N THR A 685 9.90 28.23 -6.50
CA THR A 685 9.74 29.56 -7.11
C THR A 685 11.03 29.98 -7.78
N LEU A 686 10.94 30.33 -9.07
CA LEU A 686 11.98 31.05 -9.77
C LEU A 686 11.54 32.49 -9.96
N PHE A 687 12.47 33.39 -9.68
CA PHE A 687 12.21 34.80 -9.60
C PHE A 687 13.37 35.57 -10.23
N HIS A 688 13.03 36.62 -10.98
CA HIS A 688 14.00 37.56 -11.55
C HIS A 688 13.48 38.99 -11.44
N SER A 689 14.30 39.90 -10.92
CA SER A 689 13.93 41.30 -10.74
C SER A 689 15.02 42.27 -11.11
N ARG A 690 14.56 43.46 -11.51
CA ARG A 690 15.40 44.64 -11.69
C ARG A 690 14.83 45.80 -10.89
N SER A 691 15.61 46.32 -9.93
CA SER A 691 15.28 47.54 -9.18
C SER A 691 16.41 48.56 -9.31
N THR A 692 16.12 49.82 -9.01
CA THR A 692 17.14 50.86 -8.87
C THR A 692 17.62 50.88 -7.43
N LEU A 693 18.94 50.84 -7.24
CA LEU A 693 19.60 51.09 -5.96
C LEU A 693 20.52 52.29 -6.11
N GLY A 694 20.59 53.14 -5.09
CA GLY A 694 21.38 54.35 -5.14
C GLY A 694 21.55 55.01 -3.77
N LEU A 695 22.33 56.08 -3.77
CA LEU A 695 22.55 56.95 -2.62
C LEU A 695 22.43 58.41 -3.06
N ASP A 696 21.80 59.21 -2.22
CA ASP A 696 21.79 60.66 -2.30
C ASP A 696 22.55 61.23 -1.11
N VAL A 697 23.62 61.97 -1.37
CA VAL A 697 24.46 62.59 -0.35
C VAL A 697 24.39 64.10 -0.51
N PRO A 698 23.73 64.84 0.38
CA PRO A 698 23.77 66.30 0.38
C PRO A 698 25.19 66.80 0.58
N LEU A 699 25.65 67.73 -0.26
CA LEU A 699 26.98 68.34 -0.14
C LEU A 699 26.95 69.50 0.85
N SER A 700 28.12 69.88 1.38
CA SER A 700 28.30 70.94 2.38
C SER A 700 27.82 72.33 1.92
N ASP A 701 27.62 72.52 0.62
CA ASP A 701 27.05 73.76 0.06
C ASP A 701 25.54 73.92 0.32
N GLY A 702 24.88 72.87 0.83
CA GLY A 702 23.46 72.84 1.18
C GLY A 702 22.51 72.90 -0.03
N MET A 703 23.02 72.97 -1.26
CA MET A 703 22.26 73.17 -2.50
C MET A 703 22.45 72.02 -3.50
N SER A 704 23.58 71.34 -3.45
CA SER A 704 23.95 70.27 -4.37
C SER A 704 23.82 68.91 -3.69
N VAL A 705 23.43 67.89 -4.47
CA VAL A 705 23.30 66.51 -4.00
C VAL A 705 24.11 65.62 -4.93
N PHE A 706 25.03 64.85 -4.36
CA PHE A 706 25.69 63.76 -5.08
C PHE A 706 24.71 62.59 -5.23
N GLN A 707 24.51 62.16 -6.47
CA GLN A 707 23.58 61.08 -6.79
C GLN A 707 24.32 59.88 -7.38
N LEU A 708 24.31 58.76 -6.65
CA LEU A 708 24.73 57.45 -7.17
C LEU A 708 23.48 56.65 -7.56
N ARG A 709 23.45 56.07 -8.76
CA ARG A 709 22.36 55.21 -9.23
C ARG A 709 22.91 53.98 -9.93
N THR A 710 22.35 52.81 -9.61
CA THR A 710 22.65 51.50 -10.19
C THR A 710 21.36 50.70 -10.39
N LYS A 711 21.42 49.64 -11.18
CA LYS A 711 20.35 48.65 -11.35
C LYS A 711 20.72 47.35 -10.65
N LEU A 712 19.94 46.92 -9.67
CA LEU A 712 20.07 45.61 -9.06
C LEU A 712 19.46 44.57 -9.99
N ASP A 713 20.29 43.71 -10.58
CA ASP A 713 19.85 42.46 -11.23
C ASP A 713 19.88 41.35 -10.18
N MET A 714 18.69 40.93 -9.74
CA MET A 714 18.53 39.92 -8.68
C MET A 714 17.75 38.72 -9.19
N TRP A 715 18.35 37.55 -9.02
CA TRP A 715 17.74 36.26 -9.25
C TRP A 715 17.56 35.52 -7.93
N GLU A 716 16.48 34.76 -7.84
CA GLU A 716 16.21 33.94 -6.68
C GLU A 716 15.57 32.63 -7.10
N TYR A 717 16.10 31.56 -6.53
CA TYR A 717 15.41 30.29 -6.41
C TYR A 717 14.97 30.12 -4.97
N ALA A 718 13.67 30.03 -4.72
CA ALA A 718 13.11 29.85 -3.39
C ALA A 718 12.23 28.60 -3.33
N GLY A 719 12.48 27.79 -2.31
CA GLY A 719 11.70 26.63 -1.95
C GLY A 719 10.88 26.88 -0.69
N SER A 720 9.63 26.42 -0.63
CA SER A 720 8.81 26.60 0.57
C SER A 720 7.88 25.43 0.83
N LEU A 721 7.61 25.18 2.11
CA LEU A 721 6.54 24.28 2.55
C LEU A 721 5.34 25.15 2.93
N ARG A 722 4.22 24.89 2.27
CA ARG A 722 2.94 25.57 2.46
C ARG A 722 1.95 24.67 3.16
N TYR A 723 1.20 25.26 4.09
CA TYR A 723 0.06 24.65 4.77
C TYR A 723 -1.25 25.36 4.38
N ASN A 724 -2.19 24.60 3.82
CA ASN A 724 -3.53 25.05 3.46
C ASN A 724 -4.49 24.86 4.64
N PHE A 725 -5.12 25.95 5.08
CA PHE A 725 -6.06 25.91 6.20
C PHE A 725 -7.38 25.24 5.82
N LEU A 726 -7.89 25.51 4.61
CA LEU A 726 -9.12 24.95 4.08
C LEU A 726 -8.85 23.98 2.93
N ARG A 727 -9.78 23.03 2.75
CA ARG A 727 -9.78 22.11 1.60
C ARG A 727 -10.73 22.63 0.53
N GLY A 728 -10.34 22.51 -0.73
CA GLY A 728 -11.22 22.70 -1.87
C GLY A 728 -10.82 23.85 -2.79
N GLY A 729 -11.80 24.54 -3.38
CA GLY A 729 -11.55 25.58 -4.40
C GLY A 729 -11.08 26.91 -3.84
N PHE A 730 -11.24 27.17 -2.54
CA PHE A 730 -10.74 28.37 -1.86
C PHE A 730 -9.79 27.93 -0.74
N GLN A 731 -8.52 28.29 -0.85
CA GLN A 731 -7.45 27.81 0.03
C GLN A 731 -6.64 28.99 0.57
N PRO A 732 -7.01 29.54 1.74
CA PRO A 732 -6.11 30.38 2.50
C PRO A 732 -4.94 29.52 3.00
N TYR A 733 -3.74 30.08 2.99
CA TYR A 733 -2.53 29.35 3.32
C TYR A 733 -1.49 30.20 4.06
N ALA A 734 -0.58 29.51 4.75
CA ALA A 734 0.67 30.05 5.26
C ALA A 734 1.82 29.20 4.76
N LYS A 735 3.01 29.79 4.60
CA LYS A 735 4.21 29.09 4.15
C LYS A 735 5.47 29.60 4.83
N VAL A 736 6.45 28.70 4.92
CA VAL A 736 7.81 28.99 5.36
C VAL A 736 8.76 28.34 4.37
N GLY A 737 9.85 29.02 4.07
CA GLY A 737 10.78 28.52 3.07
C GLY A 737 12.15 29.16 3.16
N TYR A 738 13.01 28.67 2.30
CA TYR A 738 14.38 29.11 2.16
C TYR A 738 14.76 29.16 0.69
N GLY A 739 15.82 29.89 0.36
CA GLY A 739 16.21 30.08 -1.02
C GLY A 739 17.65 30.49 -1.19
N LEU A 740 18.09 30.43 -2.43
CA LEU A 740 19.34 30.99 -2.90
C LEU A 740 19.03 32.23 -3.74
N THR A 741 19.48 33.38 -3.27
CA THR A 741 19.38 34.66 -3.94
C THR A 741 20.78 35.12 -4.34
N TRP A 742 20.96 35.46 -5.61
CA TRP A 742 22.20 36.01 -6.13
C TRP A 742 21.91 37.25 -6.94
N TYR A 743 22.83 38.20 -6.90
CA TYR A 743 22.59 39.51 -7.49
C TYR A 743 23.88 40.17 -7.96
N ARG A 744 23.70 41.19 -8.79
CA ARG A 744 24.75 42.06 -9.33
C ARG A 744 24.18 43.47 -9.50
N LEU A 745 25.02 44.47 -9.35
CA LEU A 745 24.71 45.85 -9.71
C LEU A 745 25.15 46.11 -11.15
N GLU A 746 24.28 46.75 -11.93
CA GLU A 746 24.48 47.09 -13.34
C GLU A 746 24.28 48.59 -13.56
N ASP A 747 24.74 49.09 -14.70
CA ASP A 747 24.48 50.46 -15.19
C ASP A 747 24.75 51.56 -14.15
N GLY A 748 25.86 51.43 -13.41
CA GLY A 748 26.27 52.41 -12.42
C GLY A 748 26.52 53.79 -13.02
N SER A 749 25.97 54.83 -12.38
CA SER A 749 26.10 56.22 -12.79
C SER A 749 26.19 57.17 -11.59
N ILE A 750 27.01 58.21 -11.73
CA ILE A 750 27.26 59.27 -10.76
C ILE A 750 26.81 60.59 -11.37
N ASN A 751 25.88 61.30 -10.72
CA ASN A 751 25.30 62.56 -11.21
C ASN A 751 24.81 62.48 -12.67
N GLY A 752 24.30 61.31 -13.09
CA GLY A 752 23.84 61.04 -14.45
C GLY A 752 24.91 60.67 -15.47
N GLN A 753 26.20 60.65 -15.10
CA GLN A 753 27.29 60.17 -15.94
C GLN A 753 27.64 58.71 -15.61
N GLY A 754 27.86 57.89 -16.64
CA GLY A 754 28.20 56.48 -16.44
C GLY A 754 29.54 56.29 -15.75
N MET A 755 29.61 55.33 -14.83
CA MET A 755 30.85 54.92 -14.17
C MET A 755 31.79 54.19 -15.15
N ALA A 756 33.10 54.29 -14.93
CA ALA A 756 34.11 53.53 -15.65
C ALA A 756 33.92 52.00 -15.42
N ASN A 757 33.52 51.61 -14.21
CA ASN A 757 33.09 50.25 -13.89
C ASN A 757 31.58 50.19 -13.59
N PRO A 758 30.71 50.15 -14.62
CA PRO A 758 29.26 50.22 -14.41
C PRO A 758 28.65 48.95 -13.79
N ASN A 759 29.36 47.81 -13.81
CA ASN A 759 28.84 46.52 -13.35
C ASN A 759 29.70 45.93 -12.21
N SER A 760 29.06 45.50 -11.11
CA SER A 760 29.72 44.79 -10.01
C SER A 760 30.02 43.32 -10.35
N TYR A 761 30.71 42.60 -9.47
CA TYR A 761 30.74 41.14 -9.53
C TYR A 761 29.38 40.54 -9.13
N TRP A 762 29.14 39.30 -9.56
CA TRP A 762 28.04 38.52 -9.02
C TRP A 762 28.33 38.12 -7.59
N VAL A 763 27.44 38.48 -6.68
CA VAL A 763 27.47 38.06 -5.29
C VAL A 763 26.64 36.80 -5.13
N ARG A 764 27.17 35.80 -4.43
CA ARG A 764 26.49 34.52 -4.12
C ARG A 764 26.02 33.69 -5.32
N ARG A 765 26.49 33.97 -6.54
CA ARG A 765 26.09 33.20 -7.72
C ARG A 765 26.45 31.70 -7.54
N PRO A 766 25.49 30.78 -7.74
CA PRO A 766 25.74 29.35 -7.63
C PRO A 766 26.74 28.87 -8.68
N GLY A 767 27.62 27.96 -8.29
CA GLY A 767 28.53 27.22 -9.15
C GLY A 767 28.75 25.79 -8.63
N PHE A 768 29.44 24.94 -9.38
CA PHE A 768 29.47 23.49 -9.16
C PHE A 768 29.83 23.05 -7.71
N PHE A 769 30.62 23.82 -6.98
CA PHE A 769 30.87 23.65 -5.54
C PHE A 769 30.90 24.98 -4.75
N ARG A 770 30.25 26.03 -5.27
CA ARG A 770 30.28 27.38 -4.68
C ARG A 770 28.87 27.91 -4.47
N ASN A 771 28.63 28.54 -3.32
CA ASN A 771 27.35 29.17 -2.97
C ASN A 771 26.13 28.24 -3.14
N LEU A 772 26.25 26.99 -2.67
CA LEU A 772 25.18 26.00 -2.74
C LEU A 772 24.22 26.04 -1.55
N TRP A 773 24.62 26.71 -0.46
CA TRP A 773 23.81 26.83 0.74
C TRP A 773 22.80 27.98 0.63
N PRO A 774 21.56 27.82 1.11
CA PRO A 774 20.56 28.89 1.12
C PRO A 774 21.07 30.13 1.87
N ASN A 775 20.78 31.32 1.35
CA ASN A 775 21.06 32.60 1.99
C ASN A 775 19.79 33.45 2.19
N THR A 776 18.62 32.88 1.90
CA THR A 776 17.33 33.55 2.08
C THR A 776 16.44 32.66 2.93
N LEU A 777 15.79 33.26 3.92
CA LEU A 777 14.69 32.65 4.69
C LEU A 777 13.44 33.49 4.45
N HIS A 778 12.28 32.88 4.26
CA HIS A 778 11.05 33.62 4.07
C HIS A 778 9.83 33.00 4.76
N LEU A 779 8.88 33.87 5.07
CA LEU A 779 7.57 33.54 5.61
C LEU A 779 6.51 34.18 4.72
N GLY A 780 5.41 33.50 4.46
CA GLY A 780 4.36 34.05 3.61
C GLY A 780 2.97 33.56 3.97
N THR A 781 1.98 34.29 3.47
CA THR A 781 0.57 33.92 3.57
C THR A 781 -0.17 34.39 2.32
N GLY A 782 -1.28 33.75 2.00
CA GLY A 782 -2.05 34.13 0.84
C GLY A 782 -3.32 33.32 0.68
N VAL A 783 -3.94 33.48 -0.48
CA VAL A 783 -5.17 32.80 -0.86
C VAL A 783 -5.01 32.29 -2.30
N ASP A 784 -5.41 31.04 -2.51
CA ASP A 784 -5.46 30.35 -3.79
C ASP A 784 -6.92 29.97 -4.11
N VAL A 785 -7.42 30.39 -5.28
CA VAL A 785 -8.82 30.23 -5.68
C VAL A 785 -8.92 29.58 -7.06
N ILE A 786 -9.64 28.46 -7.13
CA ILE A 786 -10.06 27.82 -8.38
C ILE A 786 -11.29 28.56 -8.91
N LEU A 787 -11.17 29.11 -10.11
CA LEU A 787 -12.22 29.89 -10.76
C LEU A 787 -12.98 29.07 -11.81
N VAL A 788 -12.28 28.21 -12.53
CA VAL A 788 -12.82 27.41 -13.63
C VAL A 788 -12.33 25.97 -13.49
N LYS A 789 -13.27 25.03 -13.50
CA LYS A 789 -12.95 23.60 -13.58
C LYS A 789 -12.93 23.13 -15.02
N ASP A 790 -12.11 22.14 -15.33
CA ASP A 790 -11.94 21.62 -16.69
C ASP A 790 -11.71 22.76 -17.69
N PHE A 791 -10.77 23.64 -17.34
CA PHE A 791 -10.46 24.89 -18.03
C PHE A 791 -10.12 24.69 -19.51
N ILE A 792 -9.59 23.51 -19.86
CA ILE A 792 -9.27 23.12 -21.24
C ILE A 792 -10.42 22.24 -21.78
N PRO A 793 -11.16 22.70 -22.80
CA PRO A 793 -12.23 21.91 -23.41
C PRO A 793 -11.71 20.56 -23.92
N GLY A 794 -12.37 19.47 -23.53
CA GLY A 794 -12.01 18.11 -23.94
C GLY A 794 -10.89 17.46 -23.11
N LEU A 795 -10.32 18.17 -22.12
CA LEU A 795 -9.33 17.64 -21.20
C LEU A 795 -9.82 17.80 -19.76
N HIS A 796 -10.33 16.72 -19.17
CA HIS A 796 -10.78 16.71 -17.78
C HIS A 796 -9.60 16.70 -16.79
N GLY A 797 -9.80 17.34 -15.65
CA GLY A 797 -8.83 17.38 -14.54
C GLY A 797 -7.83 18.52 -14.59
N VAL A 798 -8.04 19.54 -15.44
CA VAL A 798 -7.23 20.76 -15.44
C VAL A 798 -8.05 21.95 -14.96
N ASP A 799 -7.69 22.51 -13.82
CA ASP A 799 -8.39 23.61 -13.17
C ASP A 799 -7.62 24.94 -13.32
N GLY A 800 -8.34 25.99 -13.71
CA GLY A 800 -7.83 27.36 -13.84
C GLY A 800 -8.18 28.21 -12.62
N GLY A 801 -7.22 29.01 -12.14
CA GLY A 801 -7.39 29.79 -10.91
C GLY A 801 -6.50 31.03 -10.80
N LEU A 802 -6.63 31.71 -9.66
CA LEU A 802 -5.83 32.87 -9.27
C LEU A 802 -5.29 32.69 -7.86
N ARG A 803 -4.07 33.16 -7.65
CA ARG A 803 -3.43 33.22 -6.34
C ARG A 803 -2.95 34.63 -6.05
N ALA A 804 -3.23 35.08 -4.84
CA ALA A 804 -2.66 36.31 -4.28
C ALA A 804 -1.93 36.00 -2.97
N GLY A 805 -0.79 36.64 -2.73
CA GLY A 805 0.03 36.35 -1.55
C GLY A 805 0.92 37.50 -1.11
N TYR A 806 1.38 37.39 0.13
CA TYR A 806 2.38 38.24 0.74
C TYR A 806 3.53 37.38 1.27
N ILE A 807 4.77 37.81 1.03
CA ILE A 807 5.99 37.12 1.45
C ILE A 807 6.94 38.14 2.09
N LEU A 808 7.41 37.84 3.30
CA LEU A 808 8.51 38.52 3.97
C LEU A 808 9.76 37.66 3.84
N SER A 809 10.81 38.18 3.22
CA SER A 809 12.10 37.50 3.02
C SER A 809 13.19 38.21 3.82
N ARG A 810 14.04 37.44 4.48
CA ARG A 810 15.31 37.87 5.10
C ARG A 810 16.45 37.27 4.28
N HIS A 811 17.35 38.11 3.79
CA HIS A 811 18.49 37.73 2.98
C HIS A 811 19.79 37.95 3.73
N GLU A 812 20.76 37.06 3.52
CA GLU A 812 22.15 37.23 3.93
C GLU A 812 22.97 37.66 2.71
N LEU A 813 23.36 38.94 2.69
CA LEU A 813 24.03 39.51 1.53
C LEU A 813 25.44 38.92 1.29
N GLY A 814 26.08 38.33 2.32
CA GLY A 814 27.38 37.67 2.15
C GLY A 814 28.52 38.58 1.70
N VAL A 815 28.37 39.90 1.88
CA VAL A 815 29.44 40.87 1.71
C VAL A 815 30.32 40.79 2.97
N LYS A 816 31.37 39.96 2.93
CA LYS A 816 32.25 39.69 4.09
C LYS A 816 33.64 40.33 3.99
N ASP A 817 34.01 40.92 2.85
CA ASP A 817 35.34 41.49 2.59
C ASP A 817 35.29 42.99 2.31
N LEU A 818 34.90 43.77 3.32
CA LEU A 818 35.16 45.22 3.37
C LEU A 818 36.05 45.56 4.57
N THR A 819 37.14 44.80 4.73
CA THR A 819 38.23 45.17 5.64
C THR A 819 39.44 45.61 4.81
N GLY A 820 39.37 46.82 4.27
CA GLY A 820 40.54 47.63 3.96
C GLY A 820 40.74 48.64 5.07
N ASP A 821 42.00 48.94 5.43
CA ASP A 821 42.40 49.81 6.56
C ASP A 821 41.87 51.26 6.51
N ASN A 822 41.08 51.63 5.51
CA ASN A 822 40.51 52.96 5.35
C ASN A 822 38.98 52.93 5.43
N GLY A 823 38.50 52.92 6.68
CA GLY A 823 37.47 53.85 7.13
C GLY A 823 36.17 53.92 6.35
N LEU A 824 35.37 52.84 6.40
CA LEU A 824 33.91 52.89 6.25
C LEU A 824 33.27 51.75 7.05
N GLN A 825 33.56 51.66 8.35
CA GLN A 825 32.71 50.99 9.35
C GLN A 825 33.27 51.12 10.77
N GLY A 826 32.44 51.63 11.69
CA GLY A 826 32.38 51.03 13.01
C GLY A 826 32.00 49.55 12.85
N ILE A 827 32.82 48.71 13.44
CA ILE A 827 32.76 47.24 13.49
C ILE A 827 31.31 46.69 13.40
N VAL A 828 30.97 46.02 12.31
CA VAL A 828 29.90 45.00 12.29
C VAL A 828 30.48 43.72 11.69
N VAL A 829 30.84 42.76 12.54
CA VAL A 829 31.35 41.42 12.16
C VAL A 829 30.20 40.46 11.80
N GLU A 830 28.98 40.95 11.63
CA GLU A 830 27.79 40.14 11.38
C GLU A 830 27.32 40.24 9.92
N PRO A 831 26.81 39.15 9.31
CA PRO A 831 26.25 39.21 7.97
C PRO A 831 25.13 40.26 7.91
N VAL A 832 25.22 41.22 6.97
CA VAL A 832 24.16 42.20 6.74
C VAL A 832 22.88 41.45 6.35
N HIS A 833 21.92 41.45 7.28
CA HIS A 833 20.61 40.87 7.10
C HIS A 833 19.67 41.92 6.55
N VAL A 834 19.13 41.70 5.35
CA VAL A 834 18.21 42.64 4.72
C VAL A 834 16.84 42.03 4.50
N TYR A 835 15.81 42.86 4.52
CA TYR A 835 14.43 42.42 4.40
C TYR A 835 13.80 42.86 3.08
N ARG A 836 13.00 41.98 2.49
CA ARG A 836 12.18 42.25 1.30
C ARG A 836 10.75 41.83 1.56
N ASN A 837 9.81 42.72 1.23
CA ASN A 837 8.39 42.41 1.18
C ASN A 837 8.00 42.14 -0.28
N THR A 838 7.21 41.10 -0.53
CA THR A 838 6.72 40.75 -1.87
C THR A 838 5.22 40.52 -1.83
N PHE A 839 4.50 41.25 -2.69
CA PHE A 839 3.08 41.02 -2.96
C PHE A 839 2.94 40.37 -4.33
N GLU A 840 2.33 39.21 -4.40
CA GLU A 840 2.23 38.43 -5.63
C GLU A 840 0.79 38.27 -6.10
N LEU A 841 0.61 38.28 -7.42
CA LEU A 841 -0.63 37.93 -8.10
C LEU A 841 -0.30 37.02 -9.29
N LEU A 842 -0.76 35.77 -9.22
CA LEU A 842 -0.39 34.70 -10.15
C LEU A 842 -1.65 34.04 -10.73
N GLY A 843 -1.61 33.73 -12.02
CA GLY A 843 -2.52 32.77 -12.64
C GLY A 843 -2.03 31.35 -12.35
N THR A 844 -2.97 30.43 -12.10
CA THR A 844 -2.66 29.05 -11.75
C THR A 844 -3.31 28.07 -12.72
N LEU A 845 -2.54 27.08 -13.18
CA LEU A 845 -3.05 25.89 -13.86
C LEU A 845 -2.74 24.67 -12.99
N SER A 846 -3.79 24.03 -12.48
CA SER A 846 -3.70 22.87 -11.59
C SER A 846 -4.10 21.59 -12.31
N PHE A 847 -3.40 20.50 -12.02
CA PHE A 847 -3.56 19.18 -12.64
C PHE A 847 -3.80 18.09 -11.60
#